data_AF-A0A061FJV7-F1
#
_entry.id   AF-A0A061FJV7-F1
#
_cell.length_a   1.000
_cell.length_b   1.000
_cell.length_c   1.000
_cell.angle_alpha   90.00
_cell.angle_beta   90.00
_cell.angle_gamma   90.00
#
_symmetry.space_group_name_H-M   'P 1'
#
loop_
_entity.id
_entity.type
_entity.pdbx_description
1 polymer ?
#
loop_
_entity_poly.entity_id
_entity_poly.type
_entity_poly.pdbx_seq_one_letter_code
_entity_poly.pdbx_strand_id
1 'polypeptide(L)'
;MNSCFTLPMEAQRRVLPIFLLALILFLIQCGLAQKVSISSPIERRALLDLRSSLGLRAREWPIKADPCTSWLGVHCQNGTVLNITVSGLRRTRLGRLDPQFNVDSLVNLTRLVSFNASGLPLPGSIPEWFGNQLVNLEVLDLRSCNVSGSIPGSLGNLSRLTSLYLSNNDHAGSIPAALGQLRNLKILDLSSNSLTGSILPSFGFLIERLELASNYLSGSIPPGLSSLQRLQVFNVSDNNLSGSIPVQFGNLSRLVELDLSKNSFYGSLPKEFKRLRSLQKMVIGDNELEGQLPVDLFSSLVNLQFVDLSGNKLDGTLSATFWSMPNLRFLDVSGNNFTGPLQVLNSNGSDAAAAVFNLSNNLLYGTLNFSLAMFKFIDLSGNYFQGKVVDYRERNATVDKNCLQGMLKQRTLDDCRLFYTERWLSFGNFGEPDTIQPPPLSESGSESRKRWIFILAGLFGGLGFIVILVLVLVLFLRRCDKGITNQRGSADTGPVPEADSPQLPKDPTNIVGSGDPYTYEQLLQATGDFSETNLIKHGHSGDLFRGILEGGIPVVIKKVNLTSFKKESYIMELDLFRKLSHTRFVPLLGYCLEHETDKLLVYKYMPNGDLANSFYRATNSEDDSLQSLDWITRLKVATGAAEGLYFLHHECNPPLIHRDIQASSILLDDKFEVRLGSLSEVHSQEGDTQQNMLTRLLWKPQQPTFQLRLCLLQANTLEAIAGPAIGSNFVYSVDKIYLLLLLR
;
A
#
# COMPACT_ATOMS: atom_id res chain seq x y z
N MET A 1 -0.16 -64.28 -44.72
CA MET A 1 -0.93 -64.49 -43.47
C MET A 1 -1.82 -63.28 -43.26
N ASN A 2 -3.10 -63.56 -42.98
CA ASN A 2 -4.11 -62.76 -42.28
C ASN A 2 -4.86 -61.63 -43.01
N SER A 3 -5.90 -62.07 -43.74
CA SER A 3 -7.33 -61.75 -43.54
C SER A 3 -7.75 -60.32 -43.14
N CYS A 4 -8.34 -59.64 -44.12
CA CYS A 4 -9.24 -58.50 -43.95
C CYS A 4 -10.68 -59.04 -43.80
N PHE A 5 -11.34 -58.80 -42.67
CA PHE A 5 -12.77 -59.04 -42.48
C PHE A 5 -13.46 -57.69 -42.22
N THR A 6 -14.24 -57.24 -43.20
CA THR A 6 -15.22 -56.17 -43.07
C THR A 6 -16.47 -56.72 -42.40
N LEU A 7 -16.90 -56.12 -41.28
CA LEU A 7 -18.18 -56.39 -40.65
C LEU A 7 -19.27 -55.43 -41.18
N PRO A 8 -20.55 -55.84 -41.24
CA PRO A 8 -21.60 -55.18 -42.01
C PRO A 8 -22.30 -54.06 -41.23
N MET A 9 -22.73 -53.06 -42.00
CA MET A 9 -23.30 -51.77 -41.59
C MET A 9 -24.78 -51.86 -41.17
N GLU A 10 -25.18 -52.90 -40.42
CA GLU A 10 -26.58 -53.15 -40.05
C GLU A 10 -26.83 -53.25 -38.52
N ALA A 11 -25.76 -53.30 -37.72
CA ALA A 11 -25.86 -53.26 -36.25
C ALA A 11 -26.04 -51.83 -35.69
N GLN A 12 -25.75 -50.78 -36.47
CA GLN A 12 -25.73 -49.40 -35.99
C GLN A 12 -27.12 -48.74 -35.92
N ARG A 13 -28.12 -49.29 -36.61
CA ARG A 13 -29.51 -48.74 -36.64
C ARG A 13 -30.38 -49.15 -35.46
N ARG A 14 -30.04 -50.22 -34.73
CA ARG A 14 -30.79 -50.68 -33.54
C ARG A 14 -30.20 -50.19 -32.22
N VAL A 15 -28.92 -49.82 -32.19
CA VAL A 15 -28.25 -49.34 -30.97
C VAL A 15 -28.64 -47.90 -30.65
N LEU A 16 -28.82 -47.05 -31.67
CA LEU A 16 -29.17 -45.64 -31.49
C LEU A 16 -30.50 -45.41 -30.72
N PRO A 17 -31.62 -46.09 -31.03
CA PRO A 17 -32.85 -45.93 -30.26
C PRO A 17 -32.76 -46.52 -28.84
N ILE A 18 -31.95 -47.56 -28.63
CA ILE A 18 -31.72 -48.13 -27.29
C ILE A 18 -30.87 -47.17 -26.44
N PHE A 19 -29.86 -46.54 -27.04
CA PHE A 19 -29.05 -45.51 -26.40
C PHE A 19 -29.88 -44.26 -26.12
N LEU A 20 -30.78 -43.86 -27.02
CA LEU A 20 -31.71 -42.76 -26.80
C LEU A 20 -32.70 -43.08 -25.68
N LEU A 21 -33.25 -44.30 -25.64
CA LEU A 21 -34.16 -44.74 -24.59
C LEU A 21 -33.45 -44.82 -23.24
N ALA A 22 -32.20 -45.33 -23.20
CA ALA A 22 -31.36 -45.34 -22.01
C ALA A 22 -31.00 -43.92 -21.55
N LEU A 23 -30.71 -43.01 -22.49
CA LEU A 23 -30.47 -41.60 -22.20
C LEU A 23 -31.74 -40.92 -21.68
N ILE A 24 -32.91 -41.20 -22.27
CA ILE A 24 -34.20 -40.67 -21.80
C ILE A 24 -34.54 -41.25 -20.43
N LEU A 25 -34.34 -42.54 -20.18
CA LEU A 25 -34.53 -43.17 -18.88
C LEU A 25 -33.53 -42.66 -17.84
N PHE A 26 -32.29 -42.38 -18.25
CA PHE A 26 -31.26 -41.75 -17.40
C PHE A 26 -31.60 -40.29 -17.12
N LEU A 27 -32.15 -39.55 -18.09
CA LEU A 27 -32.66 -38.19 -17.91
C LEU A 27 -33.94 -38.16 -17.07
N ILE A 28 -34.79 -39.19 -17.13
CA ILE A 28 -35.96 -39.38 -16.25
C ILE A 28 -35.51 -39.78 -14.84
N GLN A 29 -34.48 -40.64 -14.69
CA GLN A 29 -33.86 -40.95 -13.39
C GLN A 29 -33.13 -39.73 -12.79
N CYS A 30 -32.47 -38.91 -13.60
CA CYS A 30 -31.92 -37.61 -13.19
C CYS A 30 -33.03 -36.60 -12.86
N GLY A 31 -34.16 -36.64 -13.57
CA GLY A 31 -35.34 -35.80 -13.31
C GLY A 31 -36.14 -36.23 -12.07
N LEU A 32 -35.95 -37.47 -11.62
CA LEU A 32 -36.46 -38.05 -10.37
C LEU A 32 -35.37 -38.10 -9.29
N ALA A 33 -34.45 -37.14 -9.25
CA ALA A 33 -33.87 -36.77 -7.97
C ALA A 33 -35.06 -36.43 -7.06
N GLN A 34 -35.39 -37.32 -6.13
CA GLN A 34 -36.45 -37.09 -5.15
C GLN A 34 -36.19 -35.70 -4.58
N LYS A 35 -37.07 -34.76 -4.94
CA LYS A 35 -37.05 -33.40 -4.42
C LYS A 35 -37.50 -33.52 -2.97
N VAL A 36 -36.55 -33.87 -2.10
CA VAL A 36 -36.82 -34.09 -0.68
C VAL A 36 -37.14 -32.72 -0.09
N SER A 37 -38.40 -32.54 0.27
CA SER A 37 -38.87 -31.35 0.98
C SER A 37 -38.22 -31.25 2.34
N ILE A 38 -38.16 -30.04 2.89
CA ILE A 38 -37.73 -29.84 4.27
C ILE A 38 -38.64 -30.63 5.21
N SER A 39 -38.05 -31.44 6.08
CA SER A 39 -38.81 -32.32 6.98
C SER A 39 -39.07 -31.68 8.34
N SER A 40 -38.17 -30.79 8.79
CA SER A 40 -38.25 -30.13 10.09
C SER A 40 -39.01 -28.80 10.03
N PRO A 41 -40.13 -28.64 10.76
CA PRO A 41 -40.83 -27.36 10.88
C PRO A 41 -39.96 -26.26 11.51
N ILE A 42 -39.05 -26.65 12.40
CA ILE A 42 -38.13 -25.74 13.10
C ILE A 42 -37.12 -25.16 12.10
N GLU A 43 -36.50 -26.01 11.29
CA GLU A 43 -35.55 -25.56 10.25
C GLU A 43 -36.26 -24.71 9.20
N ARG A 44 -37.49 -25.08 8.81
CA ARG A 44 -38.29 -24.28 7.88
C ARG A 44 -38.58 -22.89 8.44
N ARG A 45 -38.93 -22.79 9.74
CA ARG A 45 -39.18 -21.50 10.38
C ARG A 45 -37.89 -20.68 10.48
N ALA A 46 -36.79 -21.30 10.87
CA ALA A 46 -35.47 -20.68 10.94
C ALA A 46 -35.05 -20.06 9.58
N LEU A 47 -35.26 -20.78 8.48
CA LEU A 47 -34.99 -20.27 7.13
C LEU A 47 -35.90 -19.09 6.74
N LEU A 48 -37.19 -19.14 7.09
CA LEU A 48 -38.11 -18.03 6.88
C LEU A 48 -37.74 -16.79 7.70
N ASP A 49 -37.26 -16.98 8.93
CA ASP A 49 -36.77 -15.91 9.79
C ASP A 49 -35.43 -15.35 9.30
N LEU A 50 -34.52 -16.21 8.82
CA LEU A 50 -33.28 -15.78 8.17
C LEU A 50 -33.57 -14.95 6.92
N ARG A 51 -34.56 -15.37 6.13
CA ARG A 51 -34.98 -14.65 4.93
C ARG A 51 -35.43 -13.23 5.25
N SER A 52 -36.28 -13.08 6.28
CA SER A 52 -36.83 -11.78 6.67
C SER A 52 -35.75 -10.92 7.31
N SER A 53 -34.91 -11.48 8.18
CA SER A 53 -33.84 -10.75 8.87
C SER A 53 -32.78 -10.21 7.90
N LEU A 54 -32.39 -11.00 6.90
CA LEU A 54 -31.49 -10.58 5.83
C LEU A 54 -32.18 -9.73 4.75
N GLY A 55 -33.51 -9.60 4.82
CA GLY A 55 -34.31 -8.82 3.88
C GLY A 55 -34.19 -9.32 2.44
N LEU A 56 -34.11 -10.63 2.21
CA LEU A 56 -33.89 -11.23 0.88
C LEU A 56 -35.13 -11.15 -0.02
N ARG A 57 -34.91 -10.94 -1.34
CA ARG A 57 -35.99 -10.86 -2.33
C ARG A 57 -36.74 -12.19 -2.47
N ALA A 58 -38.05 -12.09 -2.72
CA ALA A 58 -38.89 -13.26 -2.98
C ALA A 58 -38.52 -14.05 -4.24
N ARG A 59 -37.83 -13.42 -5.21
CA ARG A 59 -37.31 -14.10 -6.40
C ARG A 59 -36.21 -15.11 -6.04
N GLU A 60 -35.37 -14.78 -5.06
CA GLU A 60 -34.32 -15.67 -4.60
C GLU A 60 -34.91 -16.72 -3.66
N TRP A 61 -35.59 -16.26 -2.61
CA TRP A 61 -36.15 -17.09 -1.55
C TRP A 61 -37.68 -16.90 -1.50
N PRO A 62 -38.46 -17.65 -2.31
CA PRO A 62 -39.92 -17.55 -2.36
C PRO A 62 -40.61 -18.16 -1.12
N ILE A 63 -41.40 -17.36 -0.41
CA ILE A 63 -42.05 -17.73 0.87
C ILE A 63 -42.94 -18.98 0.75
N LYS A 64 -43.68 -19.11 -0.36
CA LYS A 64 -44.66 -20.20 -0.55
C LYS A 64 -44.03 -21.49 -1.06
N ALA A 65 -42.79 -21.44 -1.56
CA ALA A 65 -42.10 -22.62 -2.06
C ALA A 65 -41.34 -23.32 -0.93
N ASP A 66 -41.03 -24.60 -1.15
CA ASP A 66 -40.20 -25.36 -0.23
C ASP A 66 -38.72 -24.92 -0.34
N PRO A 67 -38.05 -24.59 0.78
CA PRO A 67 -36.68 -24.09 0.74
C PRO A 67 -35.67 -25.07 0.14
N CYS A 68 -35.76 -26.36 0.48
CA CYS A 68 -34.80 -27.38 0.04
C CYS A 68 -34.85 -27.64 -1.47
N THR A 69 -35.97 -27.33 -2.11
CA THR A 69 -36.20 -27.64 -3.53
C THR A 69 -36.18 -26.40 -4.43
N SER A 70 -36.40 -25.21 -3.87
CA SER A 70 -36.68 -24.00 -4.65
C SER A 70 -35.84 -22.78 -4.25
N TRP A 71 -35.22 -22.74 -3.08
CA TRP A 71 -34.44 -21.57 -2.66
C TRP A 71 -33.00 -21.66 -3.17
N LEU A 72 -32.54 -20.59 -3.81
CA LEU A 72 -31.17 -20.52 -4.29
C LEU A 72 -30.19 -20.60 -3.11
N GLY A 73 -29.19 -21.49 -3.24
CA GLY A 73 -28.11 -21.65 -2.26
C GLY A 73 -28.47 -22.45 -1.00
N VAL A 74 -29.70 -22.96 -0.85
CA VAL A 74 -30.06 -23.87 0.25
C VAL A 74 -29.95 -25.31 -0.24
N HIS A 75 -29.12 -26.11 0.43
CA HIS A 75 -28.96 -27.53 0.12
C HIS A 75 -29.34 -28.38 1.34
N CYS A 76 -30.21 -29.37 1.09
CA CYS A 76 -30.68 -30.29 2.11
C CYS A 76 -30.31 -31.73 1.78
N GLN A 77 -30.06 -32.53 2.81
CA GLN A 77 -29.90 -33.99 2.70
C GLN A 77 -30.95 -34.66 3.58
N ASN A 78 -31.76 -35.54 2.97
CA ASN A 78 -32.88 -36.22 3.65
C ASN A 78 -33.81 -35.25 4.41
N GLY A 79 -34.05 -34.06 3.86
CA GLY A 79 -34.93 -33.03 4.41
C GLY A 79 -34.33 -32.18 5.53
N THR A 80 -33.05 -32.38 5.88
CA THR A 80 -32.28 -31.54 6.81
C THR A 80 -31.41 -30.55 6.04
N VAL A 81 -31.41 -29.28 6.45
CA VAL A 81 -30.56 -28.22 5.88
C VAL A 81 -29.10 -28.42 6.29
N LEU A 82 -28.20 -28.54 5.31
CA LEU A 82 -26.76 -28.71 5.56
C LEU A 82 -25.94 -27.51 5.09
N ASN A 83 -26.27 -26.92 3.94
CA ASN A 83 -25.50 -25.81 3.39
C ASN A 83 -26.43 -24.64 3.07
N ILE A 84 -26.00 -23.44 3.45
CA ILE A 84 -26.68 -22.20 3.11
C ILE A 84 -25.66 -21.27 2.45
N THR A 85 -25.95 -20.86 1.22
CA THR A 85 -25.22 -19.83 0.49
C THR A 85 -26.15 -18.66 0.20
N VAL A 86 -25.86 -17.51 0.80
CA VAL A 86 -26.52 -16.23 0.51
C VAL A 86 -25.63 -15.27 -0.28
N SER A 87 -24.43 -15.72 -0.64
CA SER A 87 -23.53 -14.99 -1.56
C SER A 87 -24.22 -14.71 -2.91
N GLY A 88 -24.07 -13.48 -3.40
CA GLY A 88 -24.68 -13.02 -4.66
C GLY A 88 -26.20 -12.77 -4.59
N LEU A 89 -26.87 -13.11 -3.49
CA LEU A 89 -28.30 -12.85 -3.33
C LEU A 89 -28.56 -11.36 -3.12
N ARG A 90 -29.70 -10.89 -3.62
CA ARG A 90 -30.08 -9.48 -3.53
C ARG A 90 -31.08 -9.23 -2.42
N ARG A 91 -30.78 -8.21 -1.61
CA ARG A 91 -31.73 -7.65 -0.62
C ARG A 91 -32.89 -6.90 -1.32
N THR A 92 -34.02 -6.85 -0.63
CA THR A 92 -35.17 -5.98 -0.94
C THR A 92 -34.77 -4.50 -0.79
N ARG A 93 -35.63 -3.58 -1.24
CA ARG A 93 -35.39 -2.14 -1.04
C ARG A 93 -35.24 -1.79 0.44
N LEU A 94 -36.12 -2.33 1.29
CA LEU A 94 -36.06 -2.13 2.75
C LEU A 94 -34.83 -2.78 3.37
N GLY A 95 -34.52 -4.03 3.00
CA GLY A 95 -33.34 -4.73 3.53
C GLY A 95 -31.99 -4.07 3.18
N ARG A 96 -31.95 -3.21 2.16
CA ARG A 96 -30.78 -2.41 1.79
C ARG A 96 -30.60 -1.15 2.64
N LEU A 97 -31.65 -0.66 3.30
CA LEU A 97 -31.60 0.61 4.04
C LEU A 97 -30.96 0.45 5.43
N ASP A 98 -31.05 -0.73 6.01
CA ASP A 98 -30.49 -1.05 7.33
C ASP A 98 -30.05 -2.53 7.34
N PRO A 99 -28.95 -2.86 6.65
CA PRO A 99 -28.38 -4.19 6.74
C PRO A 99 -27.80 -4.42 8.12
N GLN A 100 -27.95 -5.62 8.67
CA GLN A 100 -27.41 -6.01 9.96
C GLN A 100 -26.89 -7.45 9.92
N PHE A 101 -25.97 -7.79 10.80
CA PHE A 101 -25.55 -9.17 11.11
C PHE A 101 -26.67 -9.89 11.89
N ASN A 102 -27.83 -10.07 11.26
CA ASN A 102 -29.00 -10.68 11.89
C ASN A 102 -29.22 -12.08 11.32
N VAL A 103 -28.49 -13.05 11.90
CA VAL A 103 -28.52 -14.47 11.51
C VAL A 103 -28.83 -15.39 12.70
N ASP A 104 -29.42 -14.86 13.77
CA ASP A 104 -29.71 -15.60 15.01
C ASP A 104 -30.60 -16.84 14.78
N SER A 105 -31.42 -16.82 13.74
CA SER A 105 -32.24 -17.96 13.36
C SER A 105 -31.41 -19.20 12.96
N LEU A 106 -30.15 -19.02 12.56
CA LEU A 106 -29.23 -20.14 12.26
C LEU A 106 -28.99 -21.03 13.48
N VAL A 107 -29.18 -20.54 14.71
CA VAL A 107 -29.02 -21.33 15.94
C VAL A 107 -29.85 -22.61 15.93
N ASN A 108 -30.98 -22.59 15.20
CA ASN A 108 -31.91 -23.71 15.07
C ASN A 108 -31.50 -24.70 13.96
N LEU A 109 -30.41 -24.45 13.25
CA LEU A 109 -29.87 -25.30 12.18
C LEU A 109 -28.60 -26.01 12.67
N THR A 110 -28.69 -26.78 13.75
CA THR A 110 -27.54 -27.39 14.43
C THR A 110 -26.75 -28.41 13.59
N ARG A 111 -27.33 -28.88 12.48
CA ARG A 111 -26.69 -29.77 11.50
C ARG A 111 -26.02 -29.05 10.34
N LEU A 112 -26.00 -27.72 10.36
CA LEU A 112 -25.39 -26.91 9.32
C LEU A 112 -23.89 -27.21 9.23
N VAL A 113 -23.46 -27.55 8.01
CA VAL A 113 -22.08 -27.88 7.64
C VAL A 113 -21.40 -26.69 6.99
N SER A 114 -22.13 -25.89 6.20
CA SER A 114 -21.57 -24.73 5.52
C SER A 114 -22.50 -23.52 5.57
N PHE A 115 -21.94 -22.38 5.96
CA PHE A 115 -22.57 -21.08 5.81
C PHE A 115 -21.67 -20.15 4.99
N ASN A 116 -22.16 -19.72 3.83
CA ASN A 116 -21.48 -18.78 2.95
C ASN A 116 -22.34 -17.54 2.73
N ALA A 117 -21.89 -16.40 3.25
CA ALA A 117 -22.51 -15.11 3.02
C ALA A 117 -21.63 -14.14 2.24
N SER A 118 -20.55 -14.62 1.60
CA SER A 118 -19.54 -13.77 0.97
C SER A 118 -20.15 -12.72 0.04
N GLY A 119 -19.71 -11.47 0.19
CA GLY A 119 -20.16 -10.32 -0.61
C GLY A 119 -21.55 -9.79 -0.26
N LEU A 120 -22.25 -10.38 0.72
CA LEU A 120 -23.51 -9.85 1.24
C LEU A 120 -23.21 -8.96 2.46
N PRO A 121 -23.55 -7.66 2.45
CA PRO A 121 -23.34 -6.81 3.62
C PRO A 121 -24.07 -7.34 4.85
N LEU A 122 -23.32 -7.59 5.91
CA LEU A 122 -23.71 -8.07 7.24
C LEU A 122 -22.97 -7.23 8.30
N PRO A 123 -23.20 -5.91 8.39
CA PRO A 123 -22.49 -5.08 9.35
C PRO A 123 -22.88 -5.47 10.78
N GLY A 124 -21.89 -5.44 11.66
CA GLY A 124 -21.98 -5.95 13.03
C GLY A 124 -20.95 -7.03 13.32
N SER A 125 -20.97 -7.56 14.53
CA SER A 125 -19.99 -8.55 15.00
C SER A 125 -20.49 -9.98 14.87
N ILE A 126 -19.57 -10.92 14.62
CA ILE A 126 -19.86 -12.36 14.69
C ILE A 126 -20.33 -12.71 16.11
N PRO A 127 -21.53 -13.27 16.29
CA PRO A 127 -22.03 -13.64 17.62
C PRO A 127 -21.25 -14.80 18.25
N GLU A 128 -21.06 -14.78 19.58
CA GLU A 128 -20.41 -15.86 20.32
C GLU A 128 -21.15 -17.22 20.19
N TRP A 129 -22.45 -17.20 19.92
CA TRP A 129 -23.21 -18.44 19.76
C TRP A 129 -22.80 -19.23 18.51
N PHE A 130 -22.17 -18.61 17.51
CA PHE A 130 -21.70 -19.32 16.30
C PHE A 130 -20.82 -20.51 16.69
N GLY A 131 -19.82 -20.24 17.54
CA GLY A 131 -18.87 -21.24 18.01
C GLY A 131 -19.46 -22.27 18.97
N ASN A 132 -20.53 -21.91 19.68
CA ASN A 132 -21.11 -22.74 20.73
C ASN A 132 -22.27 -23.64 20.24
N GLN A 133 -22.95 -23.25 19.16
CA GLN A 133 -24.19 -23.90 18.71
C GLN A 133 -24.02 -24.63 17.37
N LEU A 134 -23.23 -24.08 16.45
CA LEU A 134 -23.03 -24.67 15.11
C LEU A 134 -21.85 -25.64 15.08
N VAL A 135 -21.81 -26.57 16.03
CA VAL A 135 -20.68 -27.50 16.24
C VAL A 135 -20.37 -28.42 15.05
N ASN A 136 -21.29 -28.54 14.09
CA ASN A 136 -21.10 -29.30 12.84
C ASN A 136 -20.52 -28.49 11.69
N LEU A 137 -20.28 -27.19 11.89
CA LEU A 137 -19.82 -26.29 10.83
C LEU A 137 -18.40 -26.67 10.39
N GLU A 138 -18.27 -26.95 9.10
CA GLU A 138 -17.01 -27.25 8.43
C GLU A 138 -16.50 -26.06 7.61
N VAL A 139 -17.41 -25.19 7.13
CA VAL A 139 -17.06 -24.00 6.35
C VAL A 139 -17.86 -22.79 6.83
N LEU A 140 -17.14 -21.74 7.22
CA LEU A 140 -17.69 -20.41 7.46
C LEU A 140 -17.03 -19.42 6.51
N ASP A 141 -17.82 -18.83 5.61
CA ASP A 141 -17.36 -17.83 4.65
C ASP A 141 -18.15 -16.53 4.80
N LEU A 142 -17.48 -15.53 5.36
CA LEU A 142 -18.00 -14.19 5.61
C LEU A 142 -17.13 -13.12 4.93
N ARG A 143 -16.48 -13.46 3.80
CA ARG A 143 -15.59 -12.50 3.12
C ARG A 143 -16.36 -11.33 2.52
N SER A 144 -15.80 -10.12 2.61
CA SER A 144 -16.40 -8.93 2.00
C SER A 144 -17.84 -8.67 2.47
N CYS A 145 -18.06 -8.76 3.78
CA CYS A 145 -19.38 -8.66 4.39
C CYS A 145 -19.55 -7.43 5.30
N ASN A 146 -18.57 -6.52 5.37
CA ASN A 146 -18.56 -5.39 6.33
C ASN A 146 -18.69 -5.82 7.80
N VAL A 147 -18.25 -7.04 8.14
CA VAL A 147 -18.30 -7.55 9.51
C VAL A 147 -17.26 -6.80 10.36
N SER A 148 -17.58 -6.50 11.60
CA SER A 148 -16.72 -5.70 12.48
C SER A 148 -16.53 -6.31 13.86
N GLY A 149 -15.71 -5.66 14.68
CA GLY A 149 -15.42 -6.12 16.05
C GLY A 149 -14.40 -7.26 16.09
N SER A 150 -14.16 -7.79 17.29
CA SER A 150 -13.19 -8.87 17.47
C SER A 150 -13.69 -10.21 16.95
N ILE A 151 -12.77 -11.02 16.42
CA ILE A 151 -13.05 -12.41 16.11
C ILE A 151 -13.37 -13.13 17.44
N PRO A 152 -14.56 -13.72 17.61
CA PRO A 152 -14.95 -14.33 18.88
C PRO A 152 -14.13 -15.60 19.15
N GLY A 153 -13.64 -15.73 20.38
CA GLY A 153 -12.83 -16.88 20.78
C GLY A 153 -13.59 -18.21 20.71
N SER A 154 -14.93 -18.17 20.81
CA SER A 154 -15.79 -19.35 20.67
C SER A 154 -15.66 -20.05 19.32
N LEU A 155 -15.21 -19.38 18.24
CA LEU A 155 -14.94 -20.06 16.97
C LEU A 155 -13.90 -21.18 17.11
N GLY A 156 -13.04 -21.11 18.13
CA GLY A 156 -12.12 -22.21 18.48
C GLY A 156 -12.81 -23.49 18.95
N ASN A 157 -14.10 -23.45 19.32
CA ASN A 157 -14.88 -24.63 19.71
C ASN A 157 -15.38 -25.46 18.52
N LEU A 158 -15.32 -24.91 17.29
CA LEU A 158 -15.80 -25.56 16.07
C LEU A 158 -14.82 -26.64 15.59
N SER A 159 -14.74 -27.75 16.32
CA SER A 159 -13.77 -28.83 16.08
C SER A 159 -13.80 -29.45 14.68
N ARG A 160 -14.92 -29.32 13.94
CA ARG A 160 -15.08 -29.80 12.56
C ARG A 160 -14.71 -28.76 11.49
N LEU A 161 -14.40 -27.52 11.89
CA LEU A 161 -14.12 -26.43 10.96
C LEU A 161 -12.87 -26.74 10.14
N THR A 162 -13.03 -26.71 8.82
CA THR A 162 -11.97 -26.96 7.84
C THR A 162 -11.56 -25.69 7.10
N SER A 163 -12.49 -24.75 6.93
CA SER A 163 -12.24 -23.49 6.22
C SER A 163 -12.93 -22.33 6.95
N LEU A 164 -12.14 -21.32 7.31
CA LEU A 164 -12.62 -20.07 7.89
C LEU A 164 -12.13 -18.91 7.03
N TYR A 165 -13.08 -18.23 6.39
CA TYR A 165 -12.81 -17.07 5.56
C TYR A 165 -13.48 -15.82 6.13
N LEU A 166 -12.67 -14.89 6.64
CA LEU A 166 -13.10 -13.63 7.22
C LEU A 166 -12.43 -12.42 6.55
N SER A 167 -11.83 -12.60 5.38
CA SER A 167 -11.08 -11.55 4.71
C SER A 167 -11.94 -10.41 4.17
N ASN A 168 -11.31 -9.24 4.01
CA ASN A 168 -11.94 -8.00 3.54
C ASN A 168 -13.13 -7.59 4.41
N ASN A 169 -12.86 -7.35 5.70
CA ASN A 169 -13.83 -6.93 6.71
C ASN A 169 -13.17 -5.90 7.66
N ASP A 170 -13.91 -5.45 8.67
CA ASP A 170 -13.45 -4.51 9.70
C ASP A 170 -13.12 -5.22 11.04
N HIS A 171 -12.63 -6.47 10.99
CA HIS A 171 -12.27 -7.17 12.23
C HIS A 171 -11.10 -6.47 12.93
N ALA A 172 -11.22 -6.27 14.25
CA ALA A 172 -10.24 -5.55 15.05
C ALA A 172 -9.79 -6.37 16.27
N GLY A 173 -8.68 -5.99 16.88
CA GLY A 173 -8.10 -6.72 18.02
C GLY A 173 -7.22 -7.89 17.57
N SER A 174 -6.83 -8.76 18.51
CA SER A 174 -5.89 -9.85 18.23
C SER A 174 -6.55 -11.12 17.69
N ILE A 175 -5.76 -11.94 17.00
CA ILE A 175 -6.16 -13.29 16.60
C ILE A 175 -6.37 -14.13 17.88
N PRO A 176 -7.57 -14.68 18.13
CA PRO A 176 -7.83 -15.44 19.36
C PRO A 176 -7.00 -16.72 19.41
N ALA A 177 -6.31 -16.95 20.54
CA ALA A 177 -5.49 -18.15 20.74
C ALA A 177 -6.28 -19.47 20.59
N ALA A 178 -7.60 -19.43 20.84
CA ALA A 178 -8.50 -20.56 20.66
C ALA A 178 -8.53 -21.08 19.21
N LEU A 179 -8.29 -20.23 18.20
CA LEU A 179 -8.19 -20.68 16.80
C LEU A 179 -7.00 -21.62 16.56
N GLY A 180 -5.94 -21.50 17.37
CA GLY A 180 -4.80 -22.42 17.33
C GLY A 180 -5.15 -23.86 17.72
N GLN A 181 -6.30 -24.10 18.35
CA GLN A 181 -6.77 -25.42 18.79
C GLN A 181 -7.53 -26.20 17.70
N LEU A 182 -7.88 -25.54 16.59
CA LEU A 182 -8.66 -26.13 15.51
C LEU A 182 -7.83 -27.11 14.67
N ARG A 183 -7.84 -28.40 15.05
CA ARG A 183 -7.00 -29.45 14.44
C ARG A 183 -7.38 -29.83 13.01
N ASN A 184 -8.62 -29.58 12.61
CA ASN A 184 -9.15 -29.89 11.28
C ASN A 184 -9.05 -28.72 10.29
N LEU A 185 -8.63 -27.54 10.76
CA LEU A 185 -8.57 -26.34 9.95
C LEU A 185 -7.48 -26.48 8.89
N LYS A 186 -7.86 -26.29 7.62
CA LYS A 186 -6.99 -26.31 6.45
C LYS A 186 -6.76 -24.91 5.89
N ILE A 187 -7.79 -24.08 5.92
CA ILE A 187 -7.74 -22.73 5.36
C ILE A 187 -8.17 -21.74 6.43
N LEU A 188 -7.28 -20.80 6.73
CA LEU A 188 -7.55 -19.65 7.56
C LEU A 188 -7.19 -18.39 6.76
N ASP A 189 -8.21 -17.63 6.38
CA ASP A 189 -8.04 -16.36 5.66
C ASP A 189 -8.64 -15.21 6.48
N LEU A 190 -7.74 -14.41 7.05
CA LEU A 190 -8.03 -13.22 7.85
C LEU A 190 -7.48 -11.94 7.19
N SER A 191 -7.12 -12.02 5.91
CA SER A 191 -6.49 -10.91 5.18
C SER A 191 -7.39 -9.67 5.06
N SER A 192 -6.80 -8.49 4.87
CA SER A 192 -7.54 -7.22 4.68
C SER A 192 -8.53 -6.95 5.82
N ASN A 193 -8.00 -6.81 7.03
CA ASN A 193 -8.75 -6.47 8.25
C ASN A 193 -7.93 -5.46 9.08
N SER A 194 -8.40 -5.13 10.28
CA SER A 194 -7.71 -4.27 11.24
C SER A 194 -7.15 -5.06 12.44
N LEU A 195 -6.68 -6.28 12.22
CA LEU A 195 -6.17 -7.15 13.30
C LEU A 195 -4.82 -6.65 13.82
N THR A 196 -4.62 -6.75 15.13
CA THR A 196 -3.41 -6.30 15.84
C THR A 196 -2.79 -7.44 16.65
N GLY A 197 -1.69 -7.16 17.37
CA GLY A 197 -0.99 -8.17 18.17
C GLY A 197 -0.09 -9.06 17.33
N SER A 198 0.34 -10.19 17.88
CA SER A 198 1.29 -11.10 17.22
C SER A 198 0.62 -12.30 16.56
N ILE A 199 1.34 -12.91 15.61
CA ILE A 199 0.95 -14.20 15.04
C ILE A 199 1.02 -15.28 16.13
N LEU A 200 0.04 -16.18 16.17
CA LEU A 200 -0.01 -17.27 17.14
C LEU A 200 1.20 -18.20 16.98
N PRO A 201 1.78 -18.71 18.09
CA PRO A 201 2.96 -19.57 18.03
C PRO A 201 2.70 -20.93 17.34
N SER A 202 1.44 -21.34 17.25
CA SER A 202 1.01 -22.59 16.64
C SER A 202 -0.41 -22.49 16.11
N PHE A 203 -0.66 -23.15 14.99
CA PHE A 203 -2.00 -23.44 14.47
C PHE A 203 -2.21 -24.96 14.37
N GLY A 204 -3.40 -25.40 13.97
CA GLY A 204 -3.66 -26.82 13.69
C GLY A 204 -2.73 -27.39 12.61
N PHE A 205 -2.23 -28.60 12.82
CA PHE A 205 -1.23 -29.24 11.94
C PHE A 205 -1.70 -29.49 10.49
N LEU A 206 -3.00 -29.35 10.21
CA LEU A 206 -3.59 -29.55 8.89
C LEU A 206 -3.68 -28.28 8.04
N ILE A 207 -3.24 -27.12 8.53
CA ILE A 207 -3.26 -25.88 7.78
C ILE A 207 -2.47 -26.03 6.47
N GLU A 208 -3.14 -25.71 5.37
CA GLU A 208 -2.65 -25.69 4.00
C GLU A 208 -2.52 -24.24 3.49
N ARG A 209 -3.40 -23.33 3.93
CA ARG A 209 -3.35 -21.90 3.58
C ARG A 209 -3.54 -21.04 4.83
N LEU A 210 -2.56 -20.19 5.10
CA LEU A 210 -2.60 -19.21 6.18
C LEU A 210 -2.38 -17.82 5.57
N GLU A 211 -3.46 -17.06 5.46
CA GLU A 211 -3.51 -15.76 4.79
C GLU A 211 -3.86 -14.69 5.84
N LEU A 212 -2.90 -13.84 6.18
CA LEU A 212 -3.00 -12.78 7.21
C LEU A 212 -2.61 -11.40 6.65
N ALA A 213 -2.48 -11.26 5.34
CA ALA A 213 -2.00 -10.06 4.67
C ALA A 213 -2.86 -8.82 4.96
N SER A 214 -2.27 -7.62 4.84
CA SER A 214 -2.96 -6.32 5.01
C SER A 214 -3.72 -6.24 6.34
N ASN A 215 -2.95 -6.25 7.43
CA ASN A 215 -3.40 -6.09 8.81
C ASN A 215 -2.37 -5.25 9.57
N TYR A 216 -2.56 -5.06 10.89
CA TYR A 216 -1.62 -4.38 11.78
C TYR A 216 -0.91 -5.36 12.72
N LEU A 217 -0.63 -6.59 12.26
CA LEU A 217 0.08 -7.59 13.07
C LEU A 217 1.53 -7.15 13.30
N SER A 218 2.08 -7.51 14.45
CA SER A 218 3.39 -7.06 14.91
C SER A 218 4.17 -8.17 15.63
N GLY A 219 5.45 -7.90 15.92
CA GLY A 219 6.36 -8.90 16.47
C GLY A 219 6.91 -9.84 15.39
N SER A 220 7.54 -10.93 15.81
CA SER A 220 8.21 -11.85 14.89
C SER A 220 7.35 -13.03 14.46
N ILE A 221 7.71 -13.63 13.32
CA ILE A 221 7.14 -14.89 12.87
C ILE A 221 7.58 -15.99 13.84
N PRO A 222 6.65 -16.69 14.52
CA PRO A 222 7.02 -17.74 15.45
C PRO A 222 7.66 -18.94 14.73
N PRO A 223 8.84 -19.42 15.18
CA PRO A 223 9.49 -20.60 14.60
C PRO A 223 8.63 -21.88 14.66
N GLY A 224 7.70 -21.95 15.62
CA GLY A 224 6.75 -23.05 15.80
C GLY A 224 5.83 -23.30 14.60
N LEU A 225 5.63 -22.30 13.73
CA LEU A 225 4.87 -22.44 12.48
C LEU A 225 5.52 -23.40 11.48
N SER A 226 6.82 -23.72 11.65
CA SER A 226 7.49 -24.78 10.88
C SER A 226 6.90 -26.18 11.08
N SER A 227 6.06 -26.37 12.12
CA SER A 227 5.32 -27.62 12.35
C SER A 227 4.18 -27.86 11.36
N LEU A 228 3.76 -26.85 10.59
CA LEU A 228 2.68 -26.92 9.61
C LEU A 228 3.13 -27.62 8.31
N GLN A 229 3.39 -28.92 8.38
CA GLN A 229 3.96 -29.71 7.28
C GLN A 229 3.07 -29.81 6.03
N ARG A 230 1.80 -29.37 6.12
CA ARG A 230 0.87 -29.30 4.98
C ARG A 230 0.78 -27.91 4.34
N LEU A 231 1.43 -26.90 4.92
CA LEU A 231 1.34 -25.51 4.48
C LEU A 231 1.84 -25.38 3.04
N GLN A 232 0.99 -24.81 2.20
CA GLN A 232 1.21 -24.53 0.78
C GLN A 232 1.27 -23.04 0.52
N VAL A 233 0.43 -22.25 1.20
CA VAL A 233 0.40 -20.79 1.08
C VAL A 233 0.58 -20.16 2.45
N PHE A 234 1.63 -19.35 2.59
CA PHE A 234 1.85 -18.51 3.75
C PHE A 234 2.01 -17.06 3.31
N ASN A 235 1.05 -16.23 3.71
CA ASN A 235 1.01 -14.83 3.32
C ASN A 235 0.76 -13.96 4.55
N VAL A 236 1.75 -13.13 4.88
CA VAL A 236 1.71 -12.17 6.00
C VAL A 236 2.13 -10.79 5.54
N SER A 237 2.03 -10.51 4.23
CA SER A 237 2.48 -9.25 3.68
C SER A 237 1.68 -8.06 4.20
N ASP A 238 2.25 -6.86 4.09
CA ASP A 238 1.57 -5.61 4.44
C ASP A 238 1.09 -5.63 5.90
N ASN A 239 2.06 -5.77 6.80
CA ASN A 239 1.87 -5.78 8.25
C ASN A 239 3.04 -5.04 8.93
N ASN A 240 3.05 -5.00 10.26
CA ASN A 240 4.11 -4.39 11.06
C ASN A 240 5.01 -5.44 11.73
N LEU A 241 5.25 -6.58 11.06
CA LEU A 241 6.06 -7.68 11.58
C LEU A 241 7.55 -7.33 11.50
N SER A 242 8.34 -7.85 12.44
CA SER A 242 9.78 -7.59 12.53
C SER A 242 10.54 -8.83 12.99
N GLY A 243 11.86 -8.73 13.14
CA GLY A 243 12.70 -9.88 13.49
C GLY A 243 13.29 -10.56 12.27
N SER A 244 14.06 -11.62 12.51
CA SER A 244 14.61 -12.44 11.43
C SER A 244 13.61 -13.49 10.94
N ILE A 245 13.73 -13.83 9.66
CA ILE A 245 12.94 -14.91 9.05
C ILE A 245 13.40 -16.25 9.68
N PRO A 246 12.49 -17.07 10.25
CA PRO A 246 12.88 -18.29 10.93
C PRO A 246 13.54 -19.31 9.99
N VAL A 247 14.76 -19.74 10.29
CA VAL A 247 15.49 -20.77 9.53
C VAL A 247 14.73 -22.10 9.45
N GLN A 248 13.89 -22.38 10.45
CA GLN A 248 13.05 -23.57 10.53
C GLN A 248 12.02 -23.64 9.40
N PHE A 249 11.68 -22.52 8.75
CA PHE A 249 10.76 -22.51 7.61
C PHE A 249 11.30 -23.29 6.42
N GLY A 250 12.61 -23.51 6.32
CA GLY A 250 13.19 -24.46 5.35
C GLY A 250 12.68 -25.90 5.48
N ASN A 251 12.00 -26.27 6.58
CA ASN A 251 11.35 -27.56 6.73
C ASN A 251 9.95 -27.66 6.08
N LEU A 252 9.38 -26.56 5.59
CA LEU A 252 8.04 -26.52 4.98
C LEU A 252 8.08 -27.01 3.52
N SER A 253 8.40 -28.29 3.33
CA SER A 253 8.66 -28.88 2.01
C SER A 253 7.50 -28.78 0.99
N ARG A 254 6.27 -28.54 1.46
CA ARG A 254 5.06 -28.37 0.63
C ARG A 254 4.74 -26.91 0.30
N LEU A 255 5.50 -25.95 0.82
CA LEU A 255 5.25 -24.54 0.59
C LEU A 255 5.40 -24.22 -0.90
N VAL A 256 4.36 -23.64 -1.48
CA VAL A 256 4.26 -23.24 -2.89
C VAL A 256 4.39 -21.72 -3.01
N GLU A 257 3.77 -20.98 -2.09
CA GLU A 257 3.77 -19.53 -2.07
C GLU A 257 4.16 -19.01 -0.68
N LEU A 258 5.17 -18.13 -0.68
CA LEU A 258 5.64 -17.41 0.49
C LEU A 258 5.61 -15.91 0.18
N ASP A 259 4.78 -15.17 0.90
CA ASP A 259 4.73 -13.71 0.81
C ASP A 259 4.92 -13.08 2.20
N LEU A 260 6.05 -12.39 2.34
CA LEU A 260 6.52 -11.69 3.54
C LEU A 260 6.69 -10.19 3.28
N SER A 261 6.27 -9.70 2.11
CA SER A 261 6.57 -8.35 1.66
C SER A 261 5.96 -7.26 2.53
N LYS A 262 6.49 -6.03 2.46
CA LYS A 262 5.96 -4.85 3.16
C LYS A 262 5.83 -5.08 4.66
N ASN A 263 6.97 -5.40 5.28
CA ASN A 263 7.11 -5.57 6.72
C ASN A 263 8.44 -4.94 7.14
N SER A 264 8.91 -5.23 8.36
CA SER A 264 10.20 -4.78 8.89
C SER A 264 11.11 -5.96 9.24
N PHE A 265 11.11 -7.01 8.41
CA PHE A 265 12.01 -8.16 8.61
C PHE A 265 13.45 -7.77 8.34
N TYR A 266 14.38 -8.21 9.20
CA TYR A 266 15.81 -7.88 9.10
C TYR A 266 16.71 -9.13 9.21
N GLY A 267 18.00 -8.93 8.98
CA GLY A 267 18.99 -10.01 8.91
C GLY A 267 19.02 -10.67 7.53
N SER A 268 19.67 -11.82 7.41
CA SER A 268 19.89 -12.49 6.12
C SER A 268 18.76 -13.44 5.73
N LEU A 269 18.60 -13.62 4.41
CA LEU A 269 17.69 -14.61 3.85
C LEU A 269 18.18 -16.03 4.23
N PRO A 270 17.35 -16.88 4.87
CA PRO A 270 17.80 -18.18 5.36
C PRO A 270 18.27 -19.12 4.25
N LYS A 271 19.51 -19.60 4.34
CA LYS A 271 20.06 -20.61 3.41
C LYS A 271 19.27 -21.92 3.42
N GLU A 272 18.57 -22.22 4.50
CA GLU A 272 17.71 -23.40 4.66
C GLU A 272 16.55 -23.39 3.66
N PHE A 273 16.19 -22.23 3.09
CA PHE A 273 15.14 -22.13 2.07
C PHE A 273 15.46 -22.93 0.81
N LYS A 274 16.72 -23.33 0.58
CA LYS A 274 17.11 -24.27 -0.50
C LYS A 274 16.38 -25.62 -0.44
N ARG A 275 15.76 -25.94 0.71
CA ARG A 275 14.98 -27.16 0.94
C ARG A 275 13.52 -27.04 0.50
N LEU A 276 13.03 -25.83 0.17
CA LEU A 276 11.66 -25.55 -0.24
C LEU A 276 11.39 -25.93 -1.70
N ARG A 277 11.58 -27.21 -2.04
CA ARG A 277 11.55 -27.69 -3.44
C ARG A 277 10.22 -27.51 -4.17
N SER A 278 9.12 -27.29 -3.44
CA SER A 278 7.79 -27.04 -4.02
C SER A 278 7.52 -25.56 -4.30
N LEU A 279 8.42 -24.66 -3.87
CA LEU A 279 8.19 -23.22 -3.93
C LEU A 279 8.16 -22.72 -5.37
N GLN A 280 7.10 -22.00 -5.70
CA GLN A 280 6.85 -21.39 -7.02
C GLN A 280 6.87 -19.87 -6.95
N LYS A 281 6.46 -19.28 -5.83
CA LYS A 281 6.40 -17.83 -5.63
C LYS A 281 7.03 -17.45 -4.30
N MET A 282 8.04 -16.58 -4.37
CA MET A 282 8.73 -16.00 -3.22
C MET A 282 8.67 -14.48 -3.34
N VAL A 283 7.95 -13.83 -2.43
CA VAL A 283 7.81 -12.36 -2.38
C VAL A 283 8.24 -11.89 -0.99
N ILE A 284 9.34 -11.15 -0.94
CA ILE A 284 9.97 -10.67 0.31
C ILE A 284 10.35 -9.18 0.17
N GLY A 285 9.89 -8.53 -0.90
CA GLY A 285 10.19 -7.13 -1.17
C GLY A 285 9.71 -6.17 -0.06
N ASP A 286 10.26 -4.96 -0.03
CA ASP A 286 9.94 -3.90 0.92
C ASP A 286 10.13 -4.36 2.39
N ASN A 287 11.38 -4.66 2.75
CA ASN A 287 11.79 -5.09 4.08
C ASN A 287 13.19 -4.52 4.41
N GLU A 288 13.75 -4.92 5.54
CA GLU A 288 15.05 -4.47 6.05
C GLU A 288 16.11 -5.59 5.97
N LEU A 289 15.94 -6.57 5.06
CA LEU A 289 16.86 -7.71 4.95
C LEU A 289 18.22 -7.29 4.40
N GLU A 290 19.28 -7.89 4.91
CA GLU A 290 20.66 -7.53 4.58
C GLU A 290 21.55 -8.77 4.32
N GLY A 291 22.74 -8.51 3.80
CA GLY A 291 23.72 -9.53 3.51
C GLY A 291 23.49 -10.26 2.18
N GLN A 292 24.35 -11.24 1.93
CA GLN A 292 24.45 -11.88 0.61
C GLN A 292 23.39 -12.95 0.40
N LEU A 293 22.92 -13.07 -0.83
CA LEU A 293 22.09 -14.21 -1.24
C LEU A 293 22.91 -15.52 -1.12
N PRO A 294 22.39 -16.57 -0.47
CA PRO A 294 23.11 -17.83 -0.36
C PRO A 294 23.36 -18.46 -1.73
N VAL A 295 24.63 -18.78 -2.04
CA VAL A 295 25.10 -19.22 -3.38
C VAL A 295 24.27 -20.36 -3.98
N ASP A 296 23.85 -21.33 -3.15
CA ASP A 296 23.11 -22.52 -3.60
C ASP A 296 21.59 -22.43 -3.38
N LEU A 297 21.06 -21.26 -3.00
CA LEU A 297 19.64 -21.12 -2.69
C LEU A 297 18.79 -21.42 -3.94
N PHE A 298 19.06 -20.72 -5.03
CA PHE A 298 18.23 -20.75 -6.23
C PHE A 298 18.52 -21.96 -7.13
N SER A 299 19.72 -22.54 -7.05
CA SER A 299 20.07 -23.76 -7.80
C SER A 299 19.20 -24.97 -7.42
N SER A 300 18.69 -24.99 -6.17
CA SER A 300 17.84 -26.07 -5.67
C SER A 300 16.34 -25.86 -5.92
N LEU A 301 15.91 -24.63 -6.25
CA LEU A 301 14.51 -24.21 -6.34
C LEU A 301 14.00 -24.24 -7.79
N VAL A 302 14.03 -25.42 -8.40
CA VAL A 302 13.74 -25.61 -9.83
C VAL A 302 12.30 -25.28 -10.25
N ASN A 303 11.36 -25.21 -9.30
CA ASN A 303 9.95 -24.88 -9.54
C ASN A 303 9.64 -23.38 -9.40
N LEU A 304 10.62 -22.57 -9.02
CA LEU A 304 10.43 -21.14 -8.75
C LEU A 304 10.12 -20.40 -10.06
N GLN A 305 9.04 -19.64 -10.06
CA GLN A 305 8.52 -18.89 -11.20
C GLN A 305 8.55 -17.39 -10.96
N PHE A 306 8.32 -16.96 -9.72
CA PHE A 306 8.21 -15.55 -9.34
C PHE A 306 9.08 -15.29 -8.11
N VAL A 307 10.03 -14.38 -8.25
CA VAL A 307 10.91 -13.94 -7.18
C VAL A 307 10.87 -12.42 -7.11
N ASP A 308 10.54 -11.91 -5.94
CA ASP A 308 10.61 -10.48 -5.63
C ASP A 308 11.32 -10.30 -4.30
N LEU A 309 12.48 -9.63 -4.37
CA LEU A 309 13.35 -9.26 -3.26
C LEU A 309 13.59 -7.74 -3.25
N SER A 310 12.76 -6.94 -3.92
CA SER A 310 13.00 -5.51 -4.11
C SER A 310 12.99 -4.74 -2.79
N GLY A 311 13.54 -3.52 -2.76
CA GLY A 311 13.40 -2.63 -1.59
C GLY A 311 13.92 -3.24 -0.29
N ASN A 312 15.14 -3.79 -0.32
CA ASN A 312 15.83 -4.36 0.83
C ASN A 312 17.27 -3.81 0.88
N LYS A 313 18.11 -4.32 1.79
CA LYS A 313 19.54 -3.98 1.95
C LYS A 313 20.46 -5.15 1.54
N LEU A 314 19.99 -6.04 0.66
CA LEU A 314 20.74 -7.23 0.23
C LEU A 314 21.96 -6.83 -0.59
N ASP A 315 23.07 -7.55 -0.44
CA ASP A 315 24.34 -7.22 -1.07
C ASP A 315 25.04 -8.43 -1.70
N GLY A 316 26.30 -8.25 -2.13
CA GLY A 316 27.08 -9.27 -2.82
C GLY A 316 26.73 -9.38 -4.31
N THR A 317 27.15 -10.49 -4.93
CA THR A 317 27.01 -10.71 -6.37
C THR A 317 25.77 -11.52 -6.71
N LEU A 318 25.08 -11.15 -7.78
CA LEU A 318 23.97 -11.96 -8.32
C LEU A 318 24.50 -13.22 -9.00
N SER A 319 23.93 -14.37 -8.61
CA SER A 319 24.33 -15.67 -9.14
C SER A 319 23.93 -15.85 -10.61
N ALA A 320 24.83 -16.39 -11.42
CA ALA A 320 24.54 -16.75 -12.81
C ALA A 320 23.41 -17.79 -12.96
N THR A 321 23.04 -18.47 -11.87
CA THR A 321 21.94 -19.45 -11.86
C THR A 321 20.60 -18.84 -12.23
N PHE A 322 20.33 -17.57 -11.93
CA PHE A 322 19.06 -16.93 -12.26
C PHE A 322 18.76 -16.96 -13.77
N TRP A 323 19.80 -16.93 -14.60
CA TRP A 323 19.69 -16.96 -16.07
C TRP A 323 19.34 -18.34 -16.63
N SER A 324 19.58 -19.40 -15.86
CA SER A 324 19.40 -20.79 -16.28
C SER A 324 18.25 -21.50 -15.57
N MET A 325 17.45 -20.78 -14.76
CA MET A 325 16.28 -21.35 -14.11
C MET A 325 15.16 -21.59 -15.14
N PRO A 326 14.73 -22.84 -15.35
CA PRO A 326 13.86 -23.19 -16.48
C PRO A 326 12.42 -22.66 -16.35
N ASN A 327 11.95 -22.45 -15.12
CA ASN A 327 10.58 -22.02 -14.84
C ASN A 327 10.47 -20.56 -14.43
N LEU A 328 11.59 -19.84 -14.27
CA LEU A 328 11.58 -18.46 -13.80
C LEU A 328 10.92 -17.57 -14.86
N ARG A 329 9.96 -16.75 -14.43
CA ARG A 329 9.21 -15.82 -15.30
C ARG A 329 9.35 -14.38 -14.86
N PHE A 330 9.65 -14.15 -13.59
CA PHE A 330 9.78 -12.82 -13.01
C PHE A 330 10.83 -12.85 -11.91
N LEU A 331 11.77 -11.91 -11.99
CA LEU A 331 12.76 -11.63 -10.96
C LEU A 331 12.83 -10.12 -10.74
N ASP A 332 12.53 -9.68 -9.52
CA ASP A 332 12.77 -8.31 -9.07
C ASP A 332 13.76 -8.32 -7.90
N VAL A 333 14.87 -7.61 -8.07
CA VAL A 333 15.89 -7.37 -7.04
C VAL A 333 16.19 -5.88 -6.93
N SER A 334 15.30 -5.03 -7.42
CA SER A 334 15.51 -3.59 -7.50
C SER A 334 15.59 -2.92 -6.14
N GLY A 335 16.29 -1.78 -6.04
CA GLY A 335 16.41 -1.05 -4.78
C GLY A 335 17.10 -1.87 -3.68
N ASN A 336 18.26 -2.46 -4.03
CA ASN A 336 19.12 -3.21 -3.12
C ASN A 336 20.57 -2.72 -3.26
N ASN A 337 21.51 -3.41 -2.62
CA ASN A 337 22.93 -3.10 -2.62
C ASN A 337 23.76 -4.15 -3.40
N PHE A 338 23.17 -4.82 -4.40
CA PHE A 338 23.88 -5.84 -5.19
C PHE A 338 25.03 -5.22 -6.00
N THR A 339 26.16 -5.93 -6.08
CA THR A 339 27.40 -5.49 -6.71
C THR A 339 27.93 -6.52 -7.72
N GLY A 340 29.00 -6.16 -8.43
CA GLY A 340 29.71 -7.07 -9.32
C GLY A 340 29.19 -7.07 -10.76
N PRO A 341 29.89 -7.78 -11.66
CA PRO A 341 29.50 -7.90 -13.06
C PRO A 341 28.39 -8.94 -13.28
N LEU A 342 27.54 -8.68 -14.28
CA LEU A 342 26.56 -9.66 -14.74
C LEU A 342 27.25 -10.75 -15.57
N GLN A 343 27.31 -11.96 -15.01
CA GLN A 343 27.80 -13.14 -15.71
C GLN A 343 26.63 -13.88 -16.36
N VAL A 344 26.30 -13.52 -17.60
CA VAL A 344 25.31 -14.26 -18.40
C VAL A 344 26.04 -15.39 -19.13
N LEU A 345 25.65 -16.64 -18.85
CA LEU A 345 26.16 -17.80 -19.58
C LEU A 345 25.51 -17.81 -20.97
N ASN A 346 26.33 -17.73 -22.03
CA ASN A 346 25.89 -17.91 -23.42
C ASN A 346 25.46 -19.38 -23.64
N SER A 347 24.30 -19.77 -23.13
CA SER A 347 23.64 -21.01 -23.54
C SER A 347 22.75 -20.71 -24.74
N ASN A 348 22.93 -21.48 -25.82
CA ASN A 348 22.16 -21.40 -27.08
C ASN A 348 20.67 -21.82 -26.93
N GLY A 349 20.11 -21.65 -25.73
CA GLY A 349 18.73 -21.90 -25.34
C GLY A 349 18.55 -21.27 -23.96
N SER A 350 18.43 -19.95 -23.89
CA SER A 350 18.23 -19.27 -22.62
C SER A 350 16.73 -19.27 -22.27
N ASP A 351 16.32 -20.11 -21.33
CA ASP A 351 14.98 -20.06 -20.72
C ASP A 351 14.67 -18.66 -20.12
N ALA A 352 15.71 -17.86 -19.85
CA ALA A 352 15.61 -16.44 -19.50
C ALA A 352 14.87 -15.56 -20.53
N ALA A 353 14.72 -16.02 -21.79
CA ALA A 353 14.06 -15.22 -22.82
C ALA A 353 12.57 -14.98 -22.59
N ALA A 354 11.92 -15.83 -21.78
CA ALA A 354 10.51 -15.67 -21.42
C ALA A 354 10.30 -14.79 -20.17
N ALA A 355 11.36 -14.46 -19.44
CA ALA A 355 11.28 -13.85 -18.12
C ALA A 355 11.47 -12.33 -18.14
N VAL A 356 10.83 -11.67 -17.17
CA VAL A 356 10.97 -10.24 -16.87
C VAL A 356 11.95 -10.09 -15.71
N PHE A 357 12.95 -9.23 -15.89
CA PHE A 357 13.98 -8.96 -14.91
C PHE A 357 13.97 -7.48 -14.52
N ASN A 358 13.94 -7.19 -13.23
CA ASN A 358 14.15 -5.86 -12.69
C ASN A 358 15.35 -5.88 -11.75
N LEU A 359 16.45 -5.29 -12.20
CA LEU A 359 17.73 -5.19 -11.49
C LEU A 359 18.06 -3.72 -11.19
N SER A 360 17.07 -2.83 -11.32
CA SER A 360 17.28 -1.39 -11.22
C SER A 360 17.72 -0.94 -9.83
N ASN A 361 18.34 0.24 -9.73
CA ASN A 361 18.70 0.87 -8.46
C ASN A 361 19.53 -0.06 -7.55
N ASN A 362 20.66 -0.53 -8.08
CA ASN A 362 21.66 -1.35 -7.39
C ASN A 362 23.07 -0.77 -7.62
N LEU A 363 24.11 -1.47 -7.17
CA LEU A 363 25.52 -1.12 -7.38
C LEU A 363 26.22 -2.06 -8.39
N LEU A 364 25.48 -2.62 -9.35
CA LEU A 364 26.04 -3.51 -10.37
C LEU A 364 26.93 -2.74 -11.34
N TYR A 365 28.00 -3.36 -11.83
CA TYR A 365 29.00 -2.69 -12.66
C TYR A 365 29.61 -3.63 -13.73
N GLY A 366 30.56 -3.14 -14.54
CA GLY A 366 31.22 -3.92 -15.57
C GLY A 366 30.58 -3.78 -16.95
N THR A 367 31.01 -4.57 -17.92
CA THR A 367 30.56 -4.45 -19.32
C THR A 367 29.42 -5.40 -19.66
N LEU A 368 28.45 -4.93 -20.45
CA LEU A 368 27.33 -5.73 -20.92
C LEU A 368 27.72 -6.50 -22.19
N ASN A 369 28.28 -7.70 -22.02
CA ASN A 369 28.81 -8.53 -23.11
C ASN A 369 27.78 -9.52 -23.70
N PHE A 370 26.49 -9.19 -23.67
CA PHE A 370 25.38 -10.04 -24.14
C PHE A 370 24.30 -9.20 -24.81
N SER A 371 23.48 -9.83 -25.68
CA SER A 371 22.39 -9.14 -26.36
C SER A 371 21.19 -8.95 -25.42
N LEU A 372 20.80 -7.70 -25.17
CA LEU A 372 19.62 -7.38 -24.34
C LEU A 372 18.30 -7.84 -24.97
N ALA A 373 18.29 -8.03 -26.30
CA ALA A 373 17.13 -8.53 -27.03
C ALA A 373 16.75 -9.97 -26.66
N MET A 374 17.64 -10.71 -25.96
CA MET A 374 17.32 -12.05 -25.50
C MET A 374 16.25 -12.06 -24.42
N PHE A 375 16.05 -10.98 -23.65
CA PHE A 375 15.08 -10.91 -22.57
C PHE A 375 13.70 -10.44 -23.07
N LYS A 376 12.63 -10.91 -22.42
CA LYS A 376 11.29 -10.34 -22.61
C LYS A 376 11.26 -8.87 -22.17
N PHE A 377 11.83 -8.59 -21.00
CA PHE A 377 12.12 -7.26 -20.52
C PHE A 377 13.21 -7.32 -19.45
N ILE A 378 14.16 -6.39 -19.46
CA ILE A 378 15.17 -6.23 -18.42
C ILE A 378 15.39 -4.76 -18.04
N ASP A 379 15.17 -4.43 -16.77
CA ASP A 379 15.51 -3.11 -16.24
C ASP A 379 16.88 -3.16 -15.54
N LEU A 380 17.85 -2.43 -16.10
CA LEU A 380 19.20 -2.26 -15.57
C LEU A 380 19.43 -0.83 -15.06
N SER A 381 18.39 -0.01 -14.96
CA SER A 381 18.54 1.41 -14.68
C SER A 381 19.12 1.68 -13.29
N GLY A 382 19.80 2.81 -13.10
CA GLY A 382 20.31 3.19 -11.79
C GLY A 382 21.50 2.37 -11.29
N ASN A 383 22.23 1.67 -12.18
CA ASN A 383 23.45 0.92 -11.86
C ASN A 383 24.72 1.67 -12.35
N TYR A 384 25.85 0.97 -12.48
CA TYR A 384 27.15 1.52 -12.92
C TYR A 384 27.77 0.71 -14.07
N PHE A 385 26.95 0.11 -14.95
CA PHE A 385 27.46 -0.61 -16.12
C PHE A 385 28.20 0.33 -17.07
N GLN A 386 29.28 -0.14 -17.69
CA GLN A 386 30.14 0.65 -18.58
C GLN A 386 30.33 0.03 -19.96
N GLY A 387 30.86 0.82 -20.89
CA GLY A 387 31.17 0.41 -22.25
C GLY A 387 30.03 0.65 -23.24
N LYS A 388 30.14 0.05 -24.42
CA LYS A 388 29.12 0.16 -25.49
C LYS A 388 28.11 -0.97 -25.36
N VAL A 389 26.83 -0.65 -25.50
CA VAL A 389 25.75 -1.64 -25.57
C VAL A 389 25.61 -2.14 -27.00
N VAL A 390 25.59 -3.45 -27.18
CA VAL A 390 25.34 -4.10 -28.49
C VAL A 390 23.84 -4.45 -28.57
N ASP A 391 23.22 -4.23 -29.73
CA ASP A 391 21.82 -4.58 -30.03
C ASP A 391 20.77 -4.02 -29.05
N TYR A 392 20.86 -2.73 -28.72
CA TYR A 392 19.86 -2.06 -27.89
C TYR A 392 18.52 -1.88 -28.62
N ARG A 393 17.43 -2.33 -27.99
CA ARG A 393 16.05 -2.00 -28.36
C ARG A 393 15.30 -1.56 -27.10
N GLU A 394 14.85 -0.30 -27.07
CA GLU A 394 14.14 0.31 -25.93
C GLU A 394 12.95 -0.52 -25.42
N ARG A 395 12.29 -1.27 -26.30
CA ARG A 395 11.15 -2.12 -25.92
C ARG A 395 11.49 -3.27 -24.97
N ASN A 396 12.75 -3.73 -24.97
CA ASN A 396 13.16 -4.93 -24.24
C ASN A 396 14.06 -4.61 -23.05
N ALA A 397 14.60 -3.39 -22.95
CA ALA A 397 15.50 -3.03 -21.87
C ALA A 397 15.52 -1.54 -21.51
N THR A 398 15.61 -1.26 -20.20
CA THR A 398 15.87 0.06 -19.65
C THR A 398 17.30 0.12 -19.12
N VAL A 399 18.10 1.11 -19.53
CA VAL A 399 19.52 1.23 -19.16
C VAL A 399 19.90 2.63 -18.67
N ASP A 400 18.90 3.44 -18.29
CA ASP A 400 19.09 4.80 -17.80
C ASP A 400 19.94 4.83 -16.52
N LYS A 401 20.55 5.97 -16.21
CA LYS A 401 21.35 6.17 -14.98
C LYS A 401 22.45 5.11 -14.80
N ASN A 402 23.18 4.78 -15.88
CA ASN A 402 24.39 3.94 -15.87
C ASN A 402 25.63 4.76 -16.32
N CYS A 403 26.73 4.08 -16.62
CA CYS A 403 27.97 4.65 -17.16
C CYS A 403 28.21 4.19 -18.61
N LEU A 404 27.17 4.14 -19.45
CA LEU A 404 27.26 3.56 -20.79
C LEU A 404 27.63 4.59 -21.87
N GLN A 405 28.44 4.17 -22.85
CA GLN A 405 28.88 5.04 -23.94
C GLN A 405 27.81 5.14 -25.03
N GLY A 406 27.51 6.36 -25.49
CA GLY A 406 26.64 6.59 -26.64
C GLY A 406 25.14 6.38 -26.35
N MET A 407 24.76 6.33 -25.07
CA MET A 407 23.37 6.24 -24.59
C MET A 407 22.94 7.55 -23.94
N LEU A 408 21.64 7.86 -23.99
CA LEU A 408 21.07 9.04 -23.32
C LEU A 408 20.77 8.74 -21.83
N LYS A 409 20.51 9.79 -21.04
CA LYS A 409 20.09 9.71 -19.61
C LYS A 409 21.05 8.93 -18.70
N GLN A 410 22.36 9.01 -18.96
CA GLN A 410 23.40 8.34 -18.17
C GLN A 410 23.85 9.19 -16.97
N ARG A 411 24.56 8.57 -16.02
CA ARG A 411 25.21 9.25 -14.89
C ARG A 411 26.29 10.21 -15.41
N THR A 412 26.69 11.17 -14.57
CA THR A 412 27.79 12.07 -14.92
C THR A 412 29.10 11.28 -15.00
N LEU A 413 30.03 11.79 -15.82
CA LEU A 413 31.34 11.16 -15.95
C LEU A 413 32.10 11.13 -14.62
N ASP A 414 31.94 12.17 -13.80
CA ASP A 414 32.55 12.27 -12.48
C ASP A 414 31.96 11.26 -11.50
N ASP A 415 30.63 11.05 -11.48
CA ASP A 415 30.00 10.00 -10.67
C ASP A 415 30.53 8.60 -11.05
N CYS A 416 30.67 8.35 -12.36
CA CYS A 416 31.21 7.09 -12.87
C CYS A 416 32.68 6.90 -12.49
N ARG A 417 33.52 7.92 -12.69
CA ARG A 417 34.93 7.89 -12.29
C ARG A 417 35.07 7.66 -10.80
N LEU A 418 34.30 8.37 -9.98
CA LEU A 418 34.34 8.24 -8.52
C LEU A 418 33.98 6.81 -8.10
N PHE A 419 32.87 6.27 -8.61
CA PHE A 419 32.45 4.91 -8.27
C PHE A 419 33.50 3.84 -8.59
N TYR A 420 34.11 3.91 -9.78
CA TYR A 420 35.12 2.95 -10.24
C TYR A 420 36.47 3.13 -9.51
N THR A 421 36.92 4.38 -9.32
CA THR A 421 38.19 4.68 -8.63
C THR A 421 38.15 4.31 -7.16
N GLU A 422 37.06 4.60 -6.43
CA GLU A 422 36.88 4.21 -5.02
C GLU A 422 36.92 2.69 -4.82
N ARG A 423 36.56 1.91 -5.85
CA ARG A 423 36.52 0.44 -5.81
C ARG A 423 37.73 -0.22 -6.49
N TRP A 424 38.74 0.56 -6.88
CA TRP A 424 39.94 0.08 -7.56
C TRP A 424 39.64 -0.67 -8.88
N LEU A 425 38.58 -0.26 -9.58
CA LEU A 425 38.14 -0.84 -10.85
C LEU A 425 38.58 0.04 -12.03
N SER A 426 38.88 -0.59 -13.17
CA SER A 426 39.21 0.13 -14.39
C SER A 426 37.95 0.70 -15.06
N PHE A 427 37.98 2.00 -15.36
CA PHE A 427 36.94 2.68 -16.12
C PHE A 427 37.44 3.02 -17.53
N GLY A 428 36.70 2.63 -18.56
CA GLY A 428 37.02 3.00 -19.94
C GLY A 428 36.68 4.47 -20.16
N ASN A 429 37.67 5.37 -20.11
CA ASN A 429 37.56 6.84 -20.19
C ASN A 429 36.91 7.40 -21.48
N PHE A 430 36.17 6.61 -22.27
CA PHE A 430 35.44 6.97 -23.49
C PHE A 430 36.22 7.76 -24.55
N GLY A 431 37.55 7.73 -24.49
CA GLY A 431 38.42 8.49 -25.39
C GLY A 431 38.75 9.92 -24.94
N GLU A 432 38.41 10.32 -23.70
CA GLU A 432 39.03 11.51 -23.10
C GLU A 432 40.49 11.18 -22.75
N PRO A 433 41.46 12.04 -23.15
CA PRO A 433 42.86 11.81 -22.82
C PRO A 433 43.05 11.85 -21.31
N ASP A 434 43.78 10.88 -20.77
CA ASP A 434 44.33 10.97 -19.43
C ASP A 434 45.18 12.24 -19.38
N THR A 435 44.68 13.31 -18.77
CA THR A 435 45.56 14.39 -18.33
C THR A 435 46.40 13.83 -17.20
N ILE A 436 47.51 13.20 -17.58
CA ILE A 436 48.60 12.82 -16.70
C ILE A 436 49.14 14.13 -16.11
N GLN A 437 48.65 14.49 -14.93
CA GLN A 437 49.42 15.31 -14.01
C GLN A 437 50.00 14.36 -12.95
N PRO A 438 51.33 14.32 -12.78
CA PRO A 438 51.94 13.52 -11.73
C PRO A 438 51.53 14.07 -10.35
N PRO A 439 51.52 13.24 -9.31
CA PRO A 439 51.18 13.70 -7.96
C PRO A 439 52.26 14.69 -7.49
N PRO A 440 51.92 15.88 -6.95
CA PRO A 440 52.92 16.69 -6.31
C PRO A 440 53.29 16.04 -4.97
N LEU A 441 54.53 15.55 -4.90
CA LEU A 441 55.21 15.25 -3.65
C LEU A 441 55.46 16.57 -2.91
N SER A 442 55.01 16.55 -1.65
CA SER A 442 55.25 17.47 -0.53
C SER A 442 56.37 18.49 -0.65
N GLU A 443 56.04 19.77 -0.41
CA GLU A 443 56.88 20.67 0.40
C GLU A 443 56.04 21.75 1.12
N SER A 444 55.92 21.55 2.44
CA SER A 444 56.09 22.55 3.50
C SER A 444 55.91 24.05 3.17
N GLY A 445 54.78 24.60 3.65
CA GLY A 445 54.76 25.82 4.46
C GLY A 445 54.75 27.17 3.73
N SER A 446 53.56 27.80 3.64
CA SER A 446 53.36 29.24 3.89
C SER A 446 51.91 29.67 3.58
N GLU A 447 50.93 29.22 4.36
CA GLU A 447 49.59 29.88 4.40
C GLU A 447 49.06 29.95 5.85
N SER A 448 49.96 30.08 6.84
CA SER A 448 49.57 30.28 8.26
C SER A 448 49.56 31.75 8.70
N ARG A 449 50.03 32.68 7.86
CA ARG A 449 50.24 34.09 8.27
C ARG A 449 49.06 35.03 8.00
N LYS A 450 48.11 34.64 7.14
CA LYS A 450 46.92 35.46 6.81
C LYS A 450 45.71 35.18 7.72
N ARG A 451 45.68 34.03 8.41
CA ARG A 451 44.58 33.66 9.33
C ARG A 451 44.67 34.33 10.72
N TRP A 452 45.86 34.65 11.22
CA TRP A 452 46.02 35.23 12.57
C TRP A 452 45.57 36.70 12.71
N ILE A 453 45.59 37.47 11.62
CA ILE A 453 45.21 38.90 11.65
C ILE A 453 43.69 39.07 11.91
N PHE A 454 42.86 38.15 11.40
CA PHE A 454 41.41 38.17 11.63
C PHE A 454 41.00 37.68 13.01
N ILE A 455 41.80 36.80 13.63
CA ILE A 455 41.54 36.27 14.98
C ILE A 455 41.71 37.36 16.05
N LEU A 456 42.68 38.27 15.88
CA LEU A 456 42.86 39.40 16.82
C LEU A 456 41.77 40.47 16.70
N ALA A 457 41.17 40.68 15.52
CA ALA A 457 40.09 41.66 15.33
C ALA A 457 38.77 41.21 16.00
N GLY A 458 38.50 39.89 16.02
CA GLY A 458 37.31 39.31 16.66
C GLY A 458 37.33 39.38 18.20
N LEU A 459 38.51 39.29 18.81
CA LEU A 459 38.67 39.31 20.27
C LEU A 459 38.33 40.68 20.89
N PHE A 460 38.69 41.79 20.23
CA PHE A 460 38.38 43.13 20.72
C PHE A 460 36.95 43.59 20.39
N GLY A 461 36.36 43.11 19.29
CA GLY A 461 34.97 43.37 18.93
C GLY A 461 33.97 42.66 19.86
N GLY A 462 34.27 41.43 20.27
CA GLY A 462 33.41 40.63 21.15
C GLY A 462 33.28 41.20 22.56
N LEU A 463 34.36 41.76 23.12
CA LEU A 463 34.35 42.38 24.45
C LEU A 463 33.47 43.65 24.49
N GLY A 464 33.49 44.46 23.43
CA GLY A 464 32.61 45.62 23.31
C GLY A 464 31.12 45.24 23.20
N PHE A 465 30.83 44.16 22.47
CA PHE A 465 29.47 43.67 22.30
C PHE A 465 28.86 43.11 23.59
N ILE A 466 29.66 42.41 24.40
CA ILE A 466 29.22 41.87 25.70
C ILE A 466 28.89 43.00 26.70
N VAL A 467 29.69 44.08 26.73
CA VAL A 467 29.42 45.23 27.61
C VAL A 467 28.13 45.95 27.20
N ILE A 468 27.85 46.07 25.91
CA ILE A 468 26.61 46.65 25.37
C ILE A 468 25.40 45.77 25.71
N LEU A 469 25.55 44.45 25.60
CA LEU A 469 24.47 43.48 25.85
C LEU A 469 24.09 43.43 27.35
N VAL A 470 25.07 43.57 28.25
CA VAL A 470 24.83 43.69 29.70
C VAL A 470 24.15 45.02 30.05
N LEU A 471 24.52 46.12 29.41
CA LEU A 471 23.85 47.43 29.60
C LEU A 471 22.39 47.40 29.15
N VAL A 472 22.10 46.75 28.02
CA VAL A 472 20.71 46.58 27.52
C VAL A 472 19.90 45.69 28.46
N LEU A 473 20.50 44.61 29.00
CA LEU A 473 19.83 43.73 29.97
C LEU A 473 19.50 44.46 31.29
N VAL A 474 20.41 45.30 31.79
CA VAL A 474 20.19 46.10 33.01
C VAL A 474 19.10 47.15 32.80
N LEU A 475 18.97 47.71 31.60
CA LEU A 475 17.89 48.63 31.25
C LEU A 475 16.53 47.91 31.09
N PHE A 476 16.54 46.67 30.60
CA PHE A 476 15.33 45.86 30.46
C PHE A 476 14.80 45.39 31.82
N LEU A 477 15.70 44.98 32.73
CA LEU A 477 15.35 44.56 34.09
C LEU A 477 14.91 45.71 35.00
N ARG A 478 15.24 46.97 34.65
CA ARG A 478 14.71 48.16 35.34
C ARG A 478 13.34 48.62 34.84
N ARG A 479 12.81 48.05 33.75
CA ARG A 479 11.49 48.43 33.17
C ARG A 479 10.35 47.49 33.53
N CYS A 480 10.64 46.30 34.06
CA CYS A 480 9.63 45.38 34.57
C CYS A 480 9.46 45.52 36.09
N ASP A 481 9.21 46.74 36.55
CA ASP A 481 8.54 46.95 37.84
C ASP A 481 7.74 48.26 37.79
N LYS A 482 6.47 48.14 37.36
CA LYS A 482 5.32 48.92 37.86
C LYS A 482 4.06 48.66 37.02
N GLY A 483 3.17 47.87 37.62
CA GLY A 483 1.79 48.29 37.92
C GLY A 483 0.80 48.43 36.76
N ILE A 484 -0.13 47.47 36.70
CA ILE A 484 -1.43 47.55 36.00
C ILE A 484 -2.39 48.44 36.82
N THR A 485 -3.11 49.38 36.18
CA THR A 485 -4.49 49.75 36.55
C THR A 485 -5.27 50.40 35.38
N ASN A 486 -6.29 49.67 34.90
CA ASN A 486 -7.69 50.02 34.64
C ASN A 486 -8.16 51.32 33.94
N GLN A 487 -9.13 51.07 33.02
CA GLN A 487 -10.35 51.84 32.63
C GLN A 487 -10.39 52.67 31.31
N ARG A 488 -11.22 52.14 30.39
CA ARG A 488 -12.44 52.71 29.76
C ARG A 488 -12.37 54.08 29.04
N GLY A 489 -12.78 54.09 27.76
CA GLY A 489 -13.56 55.19 27.16
C GLY A 489 -13.13 55.73 25.79
N SER A 490 -13.89 55.33 24.75
CA SER A 490 -14.44 56.12 23.62
C SER A 490 -13.68 57.32 23.01
N ALA A 491 -13.53 57.30 21.67
CA ALA A 491 -14.07 58.28 20.71
C ALA A 491 -13.18 58.45 19.45
N ASP A 492 -13.68 57.89 18.35
CA ASP A 492 -13.94 58.49 17.03
C ASP A 492 -13.05 59.56 16.35
N THR A 493 -13.12 59.49 15.01
CA THR A 493 -12.91 60.49 13.95
C THR A 493 -11.58 60.51 13.14
N GLY A 494 -11.74 60.23 11.82
CA GLY A 494 -10.78 60.16 10.68
C GLY A 494 -10.02 61.44 10.31
N PRO A 495 -9.76 61.77 9.01
CA PRO A 495 -9.90 61.02 7.75
C PRO A 495 -8.64 61.05 6.83
N VAL A 496 -8.76 60.38 5.68
CA VAL A 496 -7.84 60.24 4.52
C VAL A 496 -7.75 61.55 3.68
N PRO A 497 -6.67 61.79 2.90
CA PRO A 497 -6.77 61.76 1.40
C PRO A 497 -5.49 61.15 0.75
N GLU A 498 -5.50 60.27 -0.26
CA GLU A 498 -5.99 60.27 -1.66
C GLU A 498 -5.02 60.83 -2.74
N ALA A 499 -5.01 60.17 -3.90
CA ALA A 499 -4.23 60.33 -5.17
C ALA A 499 -2.85 59.60 -5.23
N ASP A 500 -2.49 58.85 -6.28
CA ASP A 500 -3.11 58.59 -7.57
C ASP A 500 -2.55 57.28 -8.20
N SER A 501 -3.36 56.62 -9.02
CA SER A 501 -3.04 55.36 -9.71
C SER A 501 -2.25 55.58 -11.00
N PRO A 502 -1.51 54.57 -11.50
CA PRO A 502 -1.79 54.09 -12.86
C PRO A 502 -2.09 52.59 -12.91
N GLN A 503 -3.04 52.24 -13.77
CA GLN A 503 -3.64 50.92 -13.92
C GLN A 503 -2.72 49.85 -14.56
N LEU A 504 -2.81 48.65 -13.97
CA LEU A 504 -2.77 47.27 -14.50
C LEU A 504 -2.23 47.01 -15.93
N PRO A 505 -1.55 45.86 -16.09
CA PRO A 505 -2.26 44.76 -16.74
C PRO A 505 -2.47 43.57 -15.81
N LYS A 506 -3.75 43.19 -15.80
CA LYS A 506 -4.46 42.03 -15.26
C LYS A 506 -3.63 41.00 -14.51
N ASP A 507 -3.94 40.91 -13.22
CA ASP A 507 -4.02 39.68 -12.42
C ASP A 507 -4.03 38.37 -13.24
N PRO A 508 -3.14 37.42 -12.92
CA PRO A 508 -3.44 36.01 -13.01
C PRO A 508 -3.98 35.49 -11.66
N THR A 509 -4.80 36.28 -10.95
CA THR A 509 -5.72 35.75 -9.93
C THR A 509 -7.06 35.47 -10.58
N ASN A 510 -7.10 34.41 -11.39
CA ASN A 510 -8.29 33.63 -11.71
C ASN A 510 -7.86 32.40 -12.52
N ILE A 511 -7.32 31.40 -11.84
CA ILE A 511 -7.62 30.02 -12.23
C ILE A 511 -8.60 29.53 -11.17
N VAL A 512 -9.84 29.99 -11.33
CA VAL A 512 -11.02 29.32 -10.76
C VAL A 512 -11.01 27.92 -11.34
N GLY A 513 -11.10 26.91 -10.47
CA GLY A 513 -11.08 25.51 -10.83
C GLY A 513 -12.09 25.17 -11.92
N SER A 514 -11.57 24.84 -13.09
CA SER A 514 -12.24 23.98 -14.06
C SER A 514 -11.19 22.96 -14.48
N GLY A 515 -11.49 21.68 -14.30
CA GLY A 515 -10.65 20.60 -14.77
C GLY A 515 -10.65 20.57 -16.29
N ASP A 516 -9.89 21.46 -16.91
CA ASP A 516 -9.85 21.58 -18.35
C ASP A 516 -9.09 20.39 -18.94
N PRO A 517 -9.55 19.82 -20.06
CA PRO A 517 -8.91 18.69 -20.69
C PRO A 517 -7.60 19.13 -21.37
N TYR A 518 -6.51 18.42 -21.07
CA TYR A 518 -5.25 18.49 -21.82
C TYR A 518 -5.18 17.35 -22.82
N THR A 519 -4.53 17.58 -23.95
CA THR A 519 -4.19 16.51 -24.89
C THR A 519 -3.00 15.70 -24.35
N TYR A 520 -2.91 14.43 -24.75
CA TYR A 520 -1.80 13.57 -24.32
C TYR A 520 -0.45 14.12 -24.78
N GLU A 521 -0.36 14.66 -26.00
CA GLU A 521 0.87 15.23 -26.57
C GLU A 521 1.37 16.44 -25.78
N GLN A 522 0.48 17.31 -25.31
CA GLN A 522 0.85 18.44 -24.46
C GLN A 522 1.48 18.00 -23.14
N LEU A 523 0.93 16.97 -22.49
CA LEU A 523 1.46 16.46 -21.22
C LEU A 523 2.72 15.61 -21.43
N LEU A 524 2.82 14.92 -22.56
CA LEU A 524 4.00 14.20 -22.98
C LEU A 524 5.17 15.17 -23.16
N GLN A 525 4.98 16.27 -23.89
CA GLN A 525 5.99 17.31 -24.05
C GLN A 525 6.32 18.02 -22.72
N ALA A 526 5.30 18.36 -21.91
CA ALA A 526 5.49 19.04 -20.63
C ALA A 526 6.30 18.23 -19.62
N THR A 527 6.26 16.89 -19.70
CA THR A 527 7.01 15.98 -18.82
C THR A 527 8.30 15.48 -19.43
N GLY A 528 8.67 15.92 -20.64
CA GLY A 528 9.81 15.38 -21.38
C GLY A 528 9.65 13.88 -21.62
N ASP A 529 8.55 13.48 -22.24
CA ASP A 529 8.17 12.10 -22.56
C ASP A 529 8.00 11.19 -21.34
N PHE A 530 7.44 11.71 -20.24
CA PHE A 530 7.37 11.01 -18.94
C PHE A 530 8.72 10.41 -18.51
N SER A 531 9.81 11.14 -18.77
CA SER A 531 11.16 10.71 -18.41
C SER A 531 11.30 10.50 -16.90
N GLU A 532 12.06 9.47 -16.53
CA GLU A 532 12.50 9.18 -15.15
C GLU A 532 13.23 10.35 -14.46
N THR A 533 13.78 11.30 -15.23
CA THR A 533 14.38 12.54 -14.70
C THR A 533 13.35 13.47 -14.09
N ASN A 534 12.11 13.34 -14.55
CA ASN A 534 10.97 14.07 -14.07
C ASN A 534 10.11 13.21 -13.15
N LEU A 535 10.39 11.91 -12.96
CA LEU A 535 9.67 11.09 -11.99
C LEU A 535 9.97 11.58 -10.57
N ILE A 536 8.92 11.97 -9.86
CA ILE A 536 8.96 12.40 -8.47
C ILE A 536 8.89 11.17 -7.55
N LYS A 537 7.95 10.25 -7.81
CA LYS A 537 7.72 9.06 -6.99
C LYS A 537 6.84 8.03 -7.70
N HIS A 538 7.13 6.75 -7.47
CA HIS A 538 6.18 5.66 -7.76
C HIS A 538 5.09 5.60 -6.69
N GLY A 539 3.84 5.80 -7.10
CA GLY A 539 2.70 5.93 -6.19
C GLY A 539 1.74 4.74 -6.25
N HIS A 540 1.16 4.39 -5.10
CA HIS A 540 0.18 3.29 -4.94
C HIS A 540 -1.05 3.42 -5.87
N SER A 541 -1.42 4.65 -6.23
CA SER A 541 -2.55 5.01 -7.12
C SER A 541 -2.10 5.60 -8.47
N GLY A 542 -0.80 5.53 -8.79
CA GLY A 542 -0.22 6.04 -10.03
C GLY A 542 1.12 6.75 -9.81
N ASP A 543 1.96 6.78 -10.83
CA ASP A 543 3.28 7.41 -10.80
C ASP A 543 3.17 8.93 -10.92
N LEU A 544 3.98 9.69 -10.18
CA LEU A 544 3.96 11.15 -10.16
C LEU A 544 5.17 11.72 -10.89
N PHE A 545 4.94 12.54 -11.90
CA PHE A 545 5.98 13.20 -12.70
C PHE A 545 5.93 14.72 -12.52
N ARG A 546 7.07 15.38 -12.53
CA ARG A 546 7.21 16.83 -12.62
C ARG A 546 7.06 17.23 -14.08
N GLY A 547 6.32 18.29 -14.35
CA GLY A 547 6.16 18.83 -15.69
C GLY A 547 6.22 20.35 -15.70
N ILE A 548 6.43 20.91 -16.89
CA ILE A 548 6.31 22.35 -17.14
C ILE A 548 5.38 22.53 -18.33
N LEU A 549 4.19 23.09 -18.09
CA LEU A 549 3.22 23.40 -19.14
C LEU A 549 3.68 24.61 -19.98
N GLU A 550 3.04 24.81 -21.14
CA GLU A 550 3.22 26.00 -21.96
C GLU A 550 3.01 27.28 -21.12
N GLY A 551 3.90 28.26 -21.29
CA GLY A 551 3.96 29.44 -20.43
C GLY A 551 4.81 29.30 -19.17
N GLY A 552 5.52 28.17 -18.99
CA GLY A 552 6.50 27.99 -17.92
C GLY A 552 5.90 27.61 -16.56
N ILE A 553 4.67 27.09 -16.55
CA ILE A 553 3.93 26.77 -15.33
C ILE A 553 4.37 25.40 -14.80
N PRO A 554 4.97 25.29 -13.61
CA PRO A 554 5.38 24.01 -13.04
C PRO A 554 4.17 23.23 -12.51
N VAL A 555 4.10 21.95 -12.88
CA VAL A 555 3.01 21.03 -12.53
C VAL A 555 3.54 19.68 -12.06
N VAL A 556 2.66 18.91 -11.42
CA VAL A 556 2.84 17.49 -11.12
C VAL A 556 1.79 16.70 -11.88
N ILE A 557 2.20 15.73 -12.69
CA ILE A 557 1.33 14.92 -13.52
C ILE A 557 1.34 13.49 -12.98
N LYS A 558 0.18 13.03 -12.50
CA LYS A 558 -0.03 11.67 -12.02
C LYS A 558 -0.46 10.78 -13.18
N LYS A 559 0.32 9.75 -13.48
CA LYS A 559 0.04 8.75 -14.51
C LYS A 559 -0.53 7.48 -13.90
N VAL A 560 -1.76 7.17 -14.25
CA VAL A 560 -2.50 6.00 -13.75
C VAL A 560 -2.64 4.97 -14.88
N ASN A 561 -1.97 3.83 -14.73
CA ASN A 561 -1.99 2.75 -15.72
C ASN A 561 -3.18 1.79 -15.52
N LEU A 562 -4.01 1.67 -16.55
CA LEU A 562 -5.24 0.86 -16.58
C LEU A 562 -5.00 -0.66 -16.75
N THR A 563 -3.77 -1.10 -17.05
CA THR A 563 -3.43 -2.55 -17.05
C THR A 563 -3.16 -3.09 -15.65
N SER A 564 -3.04 -2.22 -14.63
CA SER A 564 -3.09 -2.61 -13.23
C SER A 564 -4.55 -2.81 -12.79
N PHE A 565 -4.82 -3.72 -11.83
CA PHE A 565 -6.16 -4.11 -11.36
C PHE A 565 -7.03 -2.97 -10.73
N LYS A 566 -6.71 -1.68 -10.92
CA LYS A 566 -7.28 -0.54 -10.19
C LYS A 566 -8.04 0.45 -11.08
N LYS A 567 -9.14 -0.01 -11.69
CA LYS A 567 -9.98 0.80 -12.58
C LYS A 567 -10.75 1.94 -11.89
N GLU A 568 -10.93 1.90 -10.56
CA GLU A 568 -11.89 2.76 -9.84
C GLU A 568 -11.27 3.98 -9.12
N SER A 569 -9.97 3.98 -8.84
CA SER A 569 -9.32 5.00 -7.98
C SER A 569 -9.26 6.40 -8.61
N TYR A 570 -8.92 6.52 -9.91
CA TYR A 570 -8.79 7.82 -10.57
C TYR A 570 -10.15 8.51 -10.84
N ILE A 571 -11.22 7.73 -10.99
CA ILE A 571 -12.59 8.24 -11.23
C ILE A 571 -13.10 8.91 -9.95
N MET A 572 -12.89 8.27 -8.80
CA MET A 572 -13.24 8.84 -7.49
C MET A 572 -12.47 10.13 -7.21
N GLU A 573 -11.16 10.14 -7.47
CA GLU A 573 -10.32 11.32 -7.28
C GLU A 573 -10.78 12.50 -8.16
N LEU A 574 -11.09 12.26 -9.44
CA LEU A 574 -11.67 13.27 -10.34
C LEU A 574 -13.04 13.77 -9.88
N ASP A 575 -13.93 12.87 -9.43
CA ASP A 575 -15.27 13.24 -8.96
C ASP A 575 -15.20 14.08 -7.67
N LEU A 576 -14.23 13.79 -6.79
CA LEU A 576 -13.97 14.57 -5.58
C LEU A 576 -13.44 15.98 -5.91
N PHE A 577 -12.46 16.13 -6.78
CA PHE A 577 -11.94 17.46 -7.16
C PHE A 577 -12.96 18.32 -7.93
N ARG A 578 -13.95 17.71 -8.60
CA ARG A 578 -15.09 18.43 -9.20
C ARG A 578 -16.06 18.98 -8.16
N LYS A 579 -16.10 18.38 -6.96
CA LYS A 579 -17.02 18.71 -5.87
C LYS A 579 -16.36 19.52 -4.75
N LEU A 580 -15.04 19.42 -4.59
CA LEU A 580 -14.25 20.04 -3.52
C LEU A 580 -13.47 21.23 -4.04
N SER A 581 -13.81 22.43 -3.56
CA SER A 581 -13.03 23.65 -3.78
C SER A 581 -12.62 24.24 -2.44
N HIS A 582 -11.40 23.95 -2.00
CA HIS A 582 -10.87 24.49 -0.75
C HIS A 582 -9.38 24.76 -0.84
N THR A 583 -8.92 25.84 -0.20
CA THR A 583 -7.54 26.32 -0.29
C THR A 583 -6.54 25.34 0.33
N ARG A 584 -6.95 24.47 1.24
CA ARG A 584 -6.02 23.51 1.88
C ARG A 584 -5.78 22.22 1.10
N PHE A 585 -6.23 22.10 -0.14
CA PHE A 585 -5.91 20.96 -1.02
C PHE A 585 -4.99 21.38 -2.15
N VAL A 586 -4.20 20.42 -2.65
CA VAL A 586 -3.43 20.63 -3.87
C VAL A 586 -4.40 20.88 -5.03
N PRO A 587 -4.30 22.03 -5.72
CA PRO A 587 -5.18 22.32 -6.85
C PRO A 587 -4.98 21.32 -8.00
N LEU A 588 -6.08 20.71 -8.46
CA LEU A 588 -6.13 19.99 -9.73
C LEU A 588 -6.32 21.01 -10.87
N LEU A 589 -5.36 21.07 -11.77
CA LEU A 589 -5.31 22.01 -12.90
C LEU A 589 -5.95 21.42 -14.18
N GLY A 590 -6.12 20.11 -14.26
CA GLY A 590 -6.82 19.45 -15.38
C GLY A 590 -6.51 17.96 -15.49
N TYR A 591 -6.88 17.35 -16.61
CA TYR A 591 -6.73 15.91 -16.83
C TYR A 591 -6.58 15.56 -18.32
N CYS A 592 -6.07 14.36 -18.61
CA CYS A 592 -6.13 13.75 -19.94
C CYS A 592 -6.66 12.32 -19.82
N LEU A 593 -7.81 12.05 -20.45
CA LEU A 593 -8.48 10.74 -20.42
C LEU A 593 -8.50 10.03 -21.79
N GLU A 594 -7.98 10.68 -22.83
CA GLU A 594 -8.08 10.23 -24.24
C GLU A 594 -7.27 8.96 -24.53
N HIS A 595 -6.15 8.75 -23.83
CA HIS A 595 -5.27 7.60 -24.06
C HIS A 595 -5.86 6.29 -23.48
N GLU A 596 -5.85 5.20 -24.24
CA GLU A 596 -6.56 3.96 -23.87
C GLU A 596 -6.03 3.28 -22.60
N THR A 597 -4.71 3.34 -22.36
CA THR A 597 -4.05 2.62 -21.25
C THR A 597 -3.66 3.50 -20.08
N ASP A 598 -3.51 4.81 -20.28
CA ASP A 598 -2.96 5.73 -19.28
C ASP A 598 -3.94 6.87 -19.05
N LYS A 599 -4.29 7.14 -17.78
CA LYS A 599 -5.06 8.32 -17.38
C LYS A 599 -4.16 9.28 -16.63
N LEU A 600 -4.20 10.55 -17.00
CA LEU A 600 -3.31 11.57 -16.47
C LEU A 600 -4.10 12.61 -15.68
N LEU A 601 -3.66 12.91 -14.47
CA LEU A 601 -4.20 13.99 -13.63
C LEU A 601 -3.12 15.04 -13.41
N VAL A 602 -3.44 16.31 -13.64
CA VAL A 602 -2.47 17.42 -13.60
C VAL A 602 -2.73 18.28 -12.36
N TYR A 603 -1.76 18.32 -11.46
CA TYR A 603 -1.79 19.08 -10.21
C TYR A 603 -0.82 20.25 -10.25
N LYS A 604 -1.09 21.28 -9.45
CA LYS A 604 -0.13 22.36 -9.24
C LYS A 604 1.11 21.84 -8.50
N TYR A 605 2.30 22.23 -8.96
CA TYR A 605 3.55 21.90 -8.28
C TYR A 605 3.70 22.67 -6.96
N MET A 606 4.08 21.95 -5.90
CA MET A 606 4.34 22.50 -4.57
C MET A 606 5.86 22.64 -4.37
N PRO A 607 6.42 23.87 -4.38
CA PRO A 607 7.86 24.08 -4.47
C PRO A 607 8.63 23.72 -3.20
N ASN A 608 7.98 23.71 -2.03
CA ASN A 608 8.61 23.37 -0.76
C ASN A 608 8.45 21.88 -0.39
N GLY A 609 7.92 21.07 -1.30
CA GLY A 609 7.87 19.60 -1.16
C GLY A 609 6.94 19.12 -0.04
N ASP A 610 7.16 17.89 0.42
CA ASP A 610 6.42 17.30 1.52
C ASP A 610 7.04 17.59 2.89
N LEU A 611 6.20 17.48 3.91
CA LEU A 611 6.57 17.80 5.26
C LEU A 611 7.56 16.77 5.86
N ALA A 612 7.55 15.50 5.45
CA ALA A 612 8.50 14.49 5.92
C ALA A 612 9.95 14.84 5.52
N ASN A 613 10.15 15.26 4.27
CA ASN A 613 11.44 15.72 3.76
C ASN A 613 11.86 17.10 4.30
N SER A 614 10.89 17.89 4.77
CA SER A 614 11.16 19.17 5.44
C SER A 614 11.73 19.01 6.86
N PHE A 615 11.60 17.84 7.48
CA PHE A 615 12.17 17.51 8.80
C PHE A 615 13.53 16.79 8.75
N TYR A 616 13.86 16.12 7.63
CA TYR A 616 15.03 15.26 7.47
C TYR A 616 16.01 15.74 6.38
N ARG A 617 16.35 17.03 6.36
CA ARG A 617 17.48 17.47 5.54
C ARG A 617 18.80 17.12 6.24
N ALA A 618 19.54 16.21 5.62
CA ALA A 618 20.78 15.63 6.13
C ALA A 618 21.85 16.71 6.44
N THR A 619 22.44 16.56 7.62
CA THR A 619 23.78 16.99 8.00
C THR A 619 24.78 16.57 6.91
N ASN A 620 25.22 17.51 6.07
CA ASN A 620 26.50 17.44 5.33
C ASN A 620 26.78 18.79 4.63
N SER A 621 27.18 19.78 5.43
CA SER A 621 28.03 20.93 5.03
C SER A 621 28.40 21.68 6.32
N GLU A 622 29.62 22.21 6.43
CA GLU A 622 30.09 23.05 7.54
C GLU A 622 29.38 24.42 7.56
N ASP A 623 28.06 24.40 7.68
CA ASP A 623 27.17 25.55 7.69
C ASP A 623 26.08 25.29 8.72
N ASP A 624 26.26 25.86 9.91
CA ASP A 624 25.41 25.67 11.09
C ASP A 624 24.13 26.53 11.03
N SER A 625 23.56 26.70 9.84
CA SER A 625 22.30 27.43 9.66
C SER A 625 21.54 27.02 8.41
N LEU A 626 20.86 25.88 8.46
CA LEU A 626 19.49 25.77 7.96
C LEU A 626 18.75 24.84 8.92
N GLN A 627 18.33 25.45 10.01
CA GLN A 627 17.56 24.84 11.08
C GLN A 627 16.29 24.22 10.50
N SER A 628 15.95 23.03 10.99
CA SER A 628 14.60 22.45 10.95
C SER A 628 13.53 23.55 11.00
N LEU A 629 12.44 23.43 10.22
CA LEU A 629 11.33 24.41 10.17
C LEU A 629 11.13 25.12 11.51
N ASP A 630 11.17 26.46 11.52
CA ASP A 630 10.99 27.23 12.75
C ASP A 630 9.62 26.94 13.37
N TRP A 631 9.49 27.21 14.66
CA TRP A 631 8.27 26.85 15.40
C TRP A 631 7.02 27.57 14.86
N ILE A 632 7.17 28.78 14.30
CA ILE A 632 6.08 29.56 13.72
C ILE A 632 5.54 28.84 12.49
N THR A 633 6.45 28.33 11.66
CA THR A 633 6.14 27.60 10.45
C THR A 633 5.51 26.25 10.78
N ARG A 634 6.03 25.54 11.80
CA ARG A 634 5.39 24.29 12.29
C ARG A 634 3.96 24.53 12.79
N LEU A 635 3.72 25.63 13.50
CA LEU A 635 2.38 25.98 13.99
C LEU A 635 1.43 26.31 12.82
N LYS A 636 1.91 27.05 11.82
CA LYS A 636 1.16 27.32 10.59
C LYS A 636 0.81 26.05 9.84
N VAL A 637 1.74 25.11 9.74
CA VAL A 637 1.53 23.81 9.12
C VAL A 637 0.45 23.00 9.86
N ALA A 638 0.55 22.89 11.17
CA ALA A 638 -0.45 22.18 11.96
C ALA A 638 -1.85 22.82 11.85
N THR A 639 -1.91 24.15 11.86
CA THR A 639 -3.17 24.90 11.71
C THR A 639 -3.77 24.70 10.32
N GLY A 640 -2.97 24.78 9.26
CA GLY A 640 -3.45 24.60 7.89
C GLY A 640 -3.91 23.17 7.59
N ALA A 641 -3.25 22.15 8.17
CA ALA A 641 -3.70 20.76 8.08
C ALA A 641 -5.05 20.57 8.79
N ALA A 642 -5.20 21.16 9.99
CA ALA A 642 -6.45 21.13 10.76
C ALA A 642 -7.62 21.80 10.00
N GLU A 643 -7.39 22.93 9.34
CA GLU A 643 -8.39 23.60 8.50
C GLU A 643 -8.84 22.74 7.31
N GLY A 644 -7.90 22.07 6.62
CA GLY A 644 -8.24 21.18 5.51
C GLY A 644 -9.06 19.96 5.94
N LEU A 645 -8.74 19.39 7.10
CA LEU A 645 -9.51 18.28 7.67
C LEU A 645 -10.88 18.75 8.20
N TYR A 646 -10.95 19.93 8.80
CA TYR A 646 -12.22 20.54 9.21
C TYR A 646 -13.18 20.66 8.03
N PHE A 647 -12.71 21.20 6.91
CA PHE A 647 -13.49 21.34 5.68
C PHE A 647 -14.06 19.99 5.20
N LEU A 648 -13.23 18.94 5.13
CA LEU A 648 -13.69 17.61 4.73
C LEU A 648 -14.73 17.04 5.67
N HIS A 649 -14.52 17.15 6.99
CA HIS A 649 -15.39 16.52 7.97
C HIS A 649 -16.70 17.28 8.23
N HIS A 650 -16.73 18.60 8.03
CA HIS A 650 -17.87 19.43 8.48
C HIS A 650 -18.48 20.30 7.38
N GLU A 651 -17.71 20.71 6.36
CA GLU A 651 -18.23 21.55 5.28
C GLU A 651 -18.65 20.75 4.05
N CYS A 652 -18.13 19.53 3.87
CA CYS A 652 -18.53 18.63 2.79
C CYS A 652 -19.81 17.85 3.16
N ASN A 653 -20.70 17.63 2.18
CA ASN A 653 -21.92 16.84 2.35
C ASN A 653 -22.06 15.79 1.23
N PRO A 654 -21.94 14.48 1.52
CA PRO A 654 -21.69 13.91 2.85
C PRO A 654 -20.31 14.28 3.39
N PRO A 655 -20.09 14.28 4.71
CA PRO A 655 -18.76 14.47 5.29
C PRO A 655 -17.74 13.50 4.67
N LEU A 656 -16.51 13.93 4.46
CA LEU A 656 -15.46 13.14 3.81
C LEU A 656 -14.33 12.86 4.81
N ILE A 657 -13.76 11.66 4.78
CA ILE A 657 -12.60 11.29 5.61
C ILE A 657 -11.43 10.95 4.70
N HIS A 658 -10.26 11.58 4.90
CA HIS A 658 -9.10 11.46 4.00
C HIS A 658 -8.35 10.12 4.09
N ARG A 659 -8.30 9.49 5.27
CA ARG A 659 -7.72 8.15 5.54
C ARG A 659 -6.21 7.94 5.31
N ASP A 660 -5.50 8.85 4.62
CA ASP A 660 -4.05 8.76 4.36
C ASP A 660 -3.31 10.07 4.72
N ILE A 661 -3.53 10.56 5.94
CA ILE A 661 -2.84 11.75 6.47
C ILE A 661 -1.57 11.30 7.20
N GLN A 662 -0.43 11.60 6.60
CA GLN A 662 0.92 11.34 7.11
C GLN A 662 1.84 12.50 6.69
N ALA A 663 3.02 12.62 7.31
CA ALA A 663 3.93 13.74 7.01
C ALA A 663 4.31 13.83 5.52
N SER A 664 4.37 12.69 4.81
CA SER A 664 4.66 12.64 3.38
C SER A 664 3.46 13.03 2.48
N SER A 665 2.24 13.12 3.03
CA SER A 665 1.03 13.53 2.31
C SER A 665 0.62 14.98 2.56
N ILE A 666 1.35 15.70 3.43
CA ILE A 666 1.19 17.14 3.66
C ILE A 666 2.25 17.88 2.84
N LEU A 667 1.81 18.65 1.83
CA LEU A 667 2.68 19.41 0.94
C LEU A 667 2.68 20.90 1.32
N LEU A 668 3.78 21.57 1.00
CA LEU A 668 4.00 22.99 1.31
C LEU A 668 4.11 23.81 0.03
N ASP A 669 3.27 24.84 -0.09
CA ASP A 669 3.35 25.78 -1.21
C ASP A 669 4.49 26.80 -1.04
N ASP A 670 4.61 27.75 -1.97
CA ASP A 670 5.64 28.80 -1.99
C ASP A 670 5.66 29.70 -0.74
N LYS A 671 4.57 29.73 0.03
CA LYS A 671 4.44 30.51 1.26
C LYS A 671 4.55 29.65 2.53
N PHE A 672 4.94 28.39 2.39
CA PHE A 672 4.91 27.37 3.45
C PHE A 672 3.49 27.11 3.99
N GLU A 673 2.46 27.38 3.19
CA GLU A 673 1.09 27.04 3.55
C GLU A 673 0.80 25.58 3.19
N VAL A 674 0.01 24.93 4.04
CA VAL A 674 -0.32 23.51 3.87
C VAL A 674 -1.32 23.29 2.76
N ARG A 675 -0.97 22.31 1.91
CA ARG A 675 -1.83 21.72 0.88
C ARG A 675 -1.83 20.20 1.09
N LEU A 676 -2.97 19.63 1.44
CA LEU A 676 -3.16 18.19 1.56
C LEU A 676 -3.07 17.54 0.18
N GLY A 677 -2.23 16.51 0.07
CA GLY A 677 -1.98 15.74 -1.15
C GLY A 677 -3.08 14.72 -1.48
N SER A 678 -2.78 13.81 -2.41
CA SER A 678 -3.64 12.79 -3.03
C SER A 678 -4.96 12.50 -2.31
N LEU A 679 -6.08 12.65 -3.03
CA LEU A 679 -7.43 12.34 -2.51
C LEU A 679 -7.89 10.92 -2.87
N SER A 680 -6.98 10.07 -3.34
CA SER A 680 -7.28 8.72 -3.82
C SER A 680 -7.90 7.79 -2.76
N GLU A 681 -7.72 8.09 -1.47
CA GLU A 681 -8.23 7.31 -0.33
C GLU A 681 -9.36 8.05 0.44
N VAL A 682 -9.84 9.18 -0.08
CA VAL A 682 -10.93 9.95 0.55
C VAL A 682 -12.26 9.23 0.34
N HIS A 683 -12.99 9.03 1.43
CA HIS A 683 -14.28 8.32 1.40
C HIS A 683 -15.41 9.18 1.96
N SER A 684 -16.59 9.11 1.33
CA SER A 684 -17.79 9.80 1.81
C SER A 684 -18.47 9.05 2.94
N GLN A 685 -18.81 9.79 3.98
CA GLN A 685 -19.62 9.37 5.11
C GLN A 685 -21.10 9.42 4.70
N GLU A 686 -21.54 8.52 3.82
CA GLU A 686 -22.98 8.29 3.63
C GLU A 686 -23.57 7.76 4.94
N GLY A 687 -24.72 8.33 5.33
CA GLY A 687 -25.41 8.03 6.58
C GLY A 687 -25.89 6.59 6.64
N ASP A 688 -25.04 5.72 7.16
CA ASP A 688 -25.35 4.33 7.47
C ASP A 688 -25.62 4.21 8.98
N THR A 689 -26.87 3.91 9.31
CA THR A 689 -27.30 3.57 10.67
C THR A 689 -26.80 2.18 11.04
N GLN A 690 -25.51 1.98 11.39
CA GLN A 690 -25.00 0.93 12.32
C GLN A 690 -23.52 1.18 12.71
N GLN A 691 -23.28 1.37 14.02
CA GLN A 691 -22.02 1.81 14.65
C GLN A 691 -21.08 0.64 15.04
N ASN A 692 -19.85 0.58 14.48
CA ASN A 692 -18.73 -0.24 15.01
C ASN A 692 -18.19 0.38 16.31
N MET A 693 -17.44 -0.35 17.16
CA MET A 693 -16.98 0.19 18.47
C MET A 693 -15.95 1.32 18.39
N LEU A 694 -15.14 1.39 17.32
CA LEU A 694 -14.34 2.57 17.02
C LEU A 694 -15.23 3.73 16.53
N THR A 695 -16.35 3.43 15.86
CA THR A 695 -17.46 4.36 15.57
C THR A 695 -18.49 4.52 16.70
N ARG A 696 -18.35 3.83 17.84
CA ARG A 696 -19.03 4.15 19.11
C ARG A 696 -18.19 5.12 19.91
N LEU A 697 -16.87 5.10 19.71
CA LEU A 697 -16.02 6.23 20.08
C LEU A 697 -16.11 7.38 19.07
N LEU A 698 -16.63 7.14 17.85
CA LEU A 698 -16.77 8.13 16.77
C LEU A 698 -18.19 8.51 16.22
N TRP A 699 -19.32 8.10 16.81
CA TRP A 699 -20.50 8.99 17.01
C TRP A 699 -21.50 8.51 18.08
N LYS A 700 -21.82 9.37 19.06
CA LYS A 700 -23.17 9.46 19.65
C LYS A 700 -23.56 10.95 19.69
N PRO A 701 -24.68 11.35 19.07
CA PRO A 701 -25.06 12.74 18.95
C PRO A 701 -25.61 13.22 20.30
N GLN A 702 -24.85 14.06 21.00
CA GLN A 702 -25.28 15.05 22.00
C GLN A 702 -24.18 15.49 22.99
N GLN A 703 -22.91 15.12 22.79
CA GLN A 703 -21.86 15.60 23.71
C GLN A 703 -20.69 16.31 23.00
N PRO A 704 -20.34 17.54 23.42
CA PRO A 704 -19.22 18.31 22.88
C PRO A 704 -17.84 17.67 23.16
N THR A 705 -17.80 16.58 23.92
CA THR A 705 -16.60 15.77 24.22
C THR A 705 -16.15 14.87 23.06
N PHE A 706 -16.90 14.87 21.96
CA PHE A 706 -16.84 13.83 20.94
C PHE A 706 -16.03 14.22 19.69
N GLN A 707 -16.20 15.46 19.20
CA GLN A 707 -15.27 16.06 18.23
C GLN A 707 -13.83 16.03 18.78
N LEU A 708 -13.68 16.27 20.09
CA LEU A 708 -12.45 16.19 20.88
C LEU A 708 -11.65 14.87 20.75
N ARG A 709 -12.28 13.72 20.44
CA ARG A 709 -11.62 12.40 20.38
C ARG A 709 -11.15 11.99 18.99
N LEU A 710 -11.90 12.32 17.93
CA LEU A 710 -11.40 12.24 16.56
C LEU A 710 -10.25 13.24 16.37
N CYS A 711 -10.34 14.38 17.08
CA CYS A 711 -9.24 15.33 17.21
C CYS A 711 -7.99 14.72 17.77
N LEU A 712 -8.06 14.04 18.91
CA LEU A 712 -6.87 13.45 19.54
C LEU A 712 -6.19 12.39 18.66
N LEU A 713 -6.92 11.63 17.83
CA LEU A 713 -6.31 10.62 16.95
C LEU A 713 -5.58 11.23 15.75
N GLN A 714 -6.16 12.26 15.11
CA GLN A 714 -5.50 13.01 14.03
C GLN A 714 -4.46 14.01 14.58
N ALA A 715 -4.64 14.49 15.82
CA ALA A 715 -3.71 15.36 16.51
C ALA A 715 -2.50 14.60 17.06
N ASN A 716 -2.62 13.34 17.47
CA ASN A 716 -1.47 12.46 17.73
C ASN A 716 -0.61 12.25 16.46
N THR A 717 -1.23 12.36 15.27
CA THR A 717 -0.51 12.33 13.99
C THR A 717 0.22 13.67 13.74
N LEU A 718 -0.38 14.80 14.15
CA LEU A 718 0.29 16.11 14.21
C LEU A 718 1.36 16.20 15.32
N GLU A 719 1.22 15.42 16.39
CA GLU A 719 2.16 15.28 17.52
C GLU A 719 3.43 14.53 17.06
N ALA A 720 3.27 13.50 16.23
CA ALA A 720 4.37 12.81 15.54
C ALA A 720 5.11 13.72 14.54
N ILE A 721 4.40 14.68 13.93
CA ILE A 721 4.94 15.70 13.03
C ILE A 721 5.76 16.77 13.79
N ALA A 722 5.48 17.05 15.07
CA ALA A 722 6.15 18.11 15.83
C ALA A 722 7.54 17.71 16.41
N GLY A 723 7.81 16.42 16.58
CA GLY A 723 9.08 15.86 17.09
C GLY A 723 9.32 16.06 18.60
N PRO A 724 10.27 15.32 19.22
CA PRO A 724 10.38 15.20 20.68
C PRO A 724 11.03 16.40 21.41
N ALA A 725 11.35 17.49 20.72
CA ALA A 725 12.20 18.56 21.27
C ALA A 725 11.45 19.71 21.97
N ILE A 726 10.13 19.64 22.17
CA ILE A 726 9.35 20.77 22.70
C ILE A 726 8.64 20.34 23.98
N GLY A 727 8.90 21.10 25.06
CA GLY A 727 8.30 20.91 26.37
C GLY A 727 6.78 20.82 26.31
N SER A 728 6.26 19.97 27.20
CA SER A 728 4.88 19.53 27.37
C SER A 728 3.78 20.60 27.41
N ASN A 729 4.09 21.90 27.37
CA ASN A 729 3.10 22.99 27.39
C ASN A 729 2.59 23.40 26.00
N PHE A 730 3.29 23.07 24.91
CA PHE A 730 2.92 23.53 23.55
C PHE A 730 2.05 22.51 22.78
N VAL A 731 2.20 21.22 23.08
CA VAL A 731 1.35 20.12 22.58
C VAL A 731 -0.13 20.41 22.90
N TYR A 732 -0.40 20.94 24.10
CA TYR A 732 -1.74 21.40 24.50
C TYR A 732 -2.28 22.59 23.68
N SER A 733 -1.47 23.31 22.90
CA SER A 733 -1.88 24.51 22.15
C SER A 733 -2.44 24.18 20.77
N VAL A 734 -1.85 23.21 20.06
CA VAL A 734 -2.34 22.76 18.74
C VAL A 734 -3.66 22.00 18.88
N ASP A 735 -3.74 21.12 19.89
CA ASP A 735 -4.99 20.47 20.29
C ASP A 735 -6.07 21.50 20.60
N LYS A 736 -5.73 22.57 21.34
CA LYS A 736 -6.65 23.69 21.63
C LYS A 736 -7.07 24.46 20.39
N ILE A 737 -6.19 24.68 19.40
CA ILE A 737 -6.53 25.40 18.16
C ILE A 737 -7.51 24.58 17.30
N TYR A 738 -7.26 23.28 17.13
CA TYR A 738 -8.20 22.42 16.41
C TYR A 738 -9.53 22.28 17.16
N LEU A 739 -9.50 22.14 18.49
CA LEU A 739 -10.70 22.24 19.34
C LEU A 739 -11.44 23.57 19.15
N LEU A 740 -10.72 24.70 19.13
CA LEU A 740 -11.29 26.04 18.99
C LEU A 740 -11.95 26.23 17.62
N LEU A 741 -11.39 25.65 16.56
CA LEU A 741 -11.99 25.63 15.22
C LEU A 741 -13.23 24.74 15.15
N LEU A 742 -13.32 23.69 15.97
CA LEU A 742 -14.51 22.84 16.07
C LEU A 742 -15.60 23.40 17.00
N LEU A 743 -15.22 24.29 17.93
CA LEU A 743 -16.12 24.98 18.85
C LEU A 743 -16.66 26.31 18.29
N ARG A 744 -16.05 26.85 17.23
CA ARG A 744 -16.59 27.94 16.39
C ARG A 744 -17.50 27.37 15.31
#